data_AF-S8AXZ5-F1
#
_entry.id   AF-S8AXZ5-F1
#
_cell.length_a   1.000
_cell.length_b   1.000
_cell.length_c   1.000
_cell.angle_alpha   90.00
_cell.angle_beta   90.00
_cell.angle_gamma   90.00
#
_symmetry.space_group_name_H-M   'P 1'
#
loop_
_entity.id
_entity.type
_entity.pdbx_description
1 polymer ?
#
loop_
_entity_poly.entity_id
_entity_poly.type
_entity_poly.pdbx_seq_one_letter_code
_entity_poly.pdbx_strand_id
1 'polypeptide(L)'
;MSPSAQSVHRAWWKESSVYQIWPASYKDSNDDGIGDIPGIISQLDYIQKLGVDILWLCPSYKSPQVDMGYDIADYYSIADEYGTVADVEKLIQGCHQRGMKLLMDLVVNHTSDQHEWFKQSRSSKDNEYRKWYIWKPAKYDEAGNRQPPNNWVSHFQGSAWQYDELTDEYYLHLFATEQPDLNWEHPPVRKAVHDIIRFWLDKGCDGFRMDVINFISKDQQFPDAEVKDPNTPWQSGDKYYANGPRLHEYLQDIGKILKEYDAFSVGEMPFVTDEQEVLRAVQFDRNEINMIFSFEHVNVDHGEFGKFEPGSWTLTDLKEFFQRWQPFMYENDGWNALYWENHDQPRSIDRYTNASEEHHLAAAKMLAVALTLQAGTPFIYQGQELGMQNVPKSWGIEEYKDIDCLNHWTILVNDKPSDTAAQKIALQEYQKKSRDNARTPVQWSDAPNAGFTGPSVKPWMSINDNYPRINAAAQVQDPSSVYHFWASTLRLRKDFKDIFVYGDWKIVDAPSQDVFAFTRQYENQKVLVLCNWTERSLTWDAQGNGVSTVKDVLLNNYEPMTADESPLPAHLDPSTYPRTQHDAAQNIHLTLTYSPLDPNTYLAETSSAAAGANTLFLGTTRDTFEGRSVSQLSYTTYPPLALKTLKAIAEDAVQKHQLKGVSIAHRLGVVPIKEASIAIAVSAGHRAAAWRAGEEILEACKERAEIWKREEFVDGGMEWRANADRDAEGNPVQKTGS
;
A
#
# COMPACT_ATOMS: atom_id res chain seq x y z
N MET A 1 1.95 -31.87 30.27
CA MET A 1 0.86 -31.13 30.93
C MET A 1 0.65 -29.88 30.08
N SER A 2 -0.49 -29.73 29.43
CA SER A 2 -0.79 -28.50 28.69
C SER A 2 -0.73 -27.32 29.68
N PRO A 3 -0.11 -26.19 29.32
CA PRO A 3 -0.29 -24.98 30.12
C PRO A 3 -1.79 -24.77 30.26
N SER A 4 -2.26 -24.55 31.49
CA SER A 4 -3.66 -24.20 31.75
C SER A 4 -4.05 -23.10 30.77
N ALA A 5 -5.11 -23.30 29.99
CA ALA A 5 -5.59 -22.31 29.03
C ALA A 5 -5.68 -20.95 29.74
N GLN A 6 -4.76 -20.05 29.40
CA GLN A 6 -4.77 -18.67 29.86
C GLN A 6 -6.16 -18.11 29.48
N SER A 7 -6.80 -17.38 30.39
CA SER A 7 -8.16 -16.88 30.13
C SER A 7 -8.13 -15.93 28.95
N VAL A 8 -8.61 -16.36 27.78
CA VAL A 8 -8.61 -15.53 26.58
C VAL A 8 -9.63 -14.40 26.74
N HIS A 9 -9.13 -13.18 26.96
CA HIS A 9 -9.94 -11.97 27.03
C HIS A 9 -10.35 -11.52 25.63
N ARG A 10 -11.54 -11.91 25.19
CA ARG A 10 -12.13 -11.49 23.92
C ARG A 10 -12.63 -10.04 23.98
N ALA A 11 -12.46 -9.31 22.89
CA ALA A 11 -13.01 -7.97 22.72
C ALA A 11 -13.29 -7.71 21.24
N TRP A 12 -14.27 -6.85 20.93
CA TRP A 12 -14.67 -6.59 19.55
C TRP A 12 -13.50 -6.04 18.72
N TRP A 13 -12.70 -5.13 19.28
CA TRP A 13 -11.54 -4.52 18.63
C TRP A 13 -10.38 -5.49 18.39
N LYS A 14 -10.30 -6.60 19.14
CA LYS A 14 -9.32 -7.69 18.90
C LYS A 14 -9.67 -8.50 17.65
N GLU A 15 -10.97 -8.65 17.39
CA GLU A 15 -11.52 -9.46 16.29
C GLU A 15 -11.73 -8.65 15.01
N SER A 16 -11.55 -7.33 15.09
CA SER A 16 -11.73 -6.39 14.00
C SER A 16 -10.48 -6.26 13.12
N SER A 17 -10.66 -5.78 11.90
CA SER A 17 -9.62 -5.10 11.11
C SER A 17 -9.92 -3.61 10.95
N VAL A 18 -8.88 -2.82 10.71
CA VAL A 18 -8.96 -1.36 10.58
C VAL A 18 -8.50 -0.93 9.19
N TYR A 19 -9.21 0.01 8.56
CA TYR A 19 -8.80 0.66 7.32
C TYR A 19 -8.53 2.13 7.58
N GLN A 20 -7.29 2.56 7.36
CA GLN A 20 -6.86 3.92 7.57
C GLN A 20 -7.06 4.77 6.31
N ILE A 21 -7.60 5.97 6.50
CA ILE A 21 -7.86 6.95 5.45
C ILE A 21 -7.08 8.23 5.72
N TRP A 22 -6.28 8.62 4.72
CA TRP A 22 -5.69 9.95 4.56
C TRP A 22 -6.65 10.84 3.75
N PRO A 23 -7.40 11.75 4.39
CA PRO A 23 -8.55 12.42 3.78
C PRO A 23 -8.18 13.14 2.47
N ALA A 24 -7.10 13.93 2.49
CA ALA A 24 -6.63 14.70 1.34
C ALA A 24 -6.41 13.87 0.06
N SER A 25 -6.14 12.58 0.18
CA SER A 25 -5.78 11.72 -0.97
C SER A 25 -6.77 10.59 -1.21
N TYR A 26 -7.84 10.50 -0.43
CA TYR A 26 -8.74 9.36 -0.56
C TYR A 26 -9.69 9.54 -1.73
N LYS A 27 -10.61 10.50 -1.68
CA LYS A 27 -11.55 10.77 -2.77
C LYS A 27 -12.05 12.21 -2.69
N ASP A 28 -11.90 12.95 -3.78
CA ASP A 28 -12.48 14.29 -3.97
C ASP A 28 -13.92 14.15 -4.48
N SER A 29 -14.87 14.90 -3.90
CA SER A 29 -16.27 14.91 -4.31
C SER A 29 -16.75 16.21 -4.97
N ASN A 30 -15.92 17.26 -4.96
CA ASN A 30 -16.29 18.62 -5.34
C ASN A 30 -15.41 19.25 -6.44
N ASP A 31 -14.42 18.48 -6.93
CA ASP A 31 -13.48 18.86 -8.00
C ASP A 31 -12.53 20.02 -7.63
N ASP A 32 -12.15 20.17 -6.35
CA ASP A 32 -11.15 21.13 -5.89
C ASP A 32 -9.70 20.58 -5.84
N GLY A 33 -9.54 19.27 -6.04
CA GLY A 33 -8.26 18.57 -6.10
C GLY A 33 -7.79 18.00 -4.77
N ILE A 34 -8.58 18.13 -3.71
CA ILE A 34 -8.33 17.59 -2.37
C ILE A 34 -9.45 16.60 -2.01
N GLY A 35 -9.09 15.48 -1.40
CA GLY A 35 -10.07 14.51 -0.94
C GLY A 35 -10.83 15.02 0.29
N ASP A 36 -12.12 14.68 0.39
CA ASP A 36 -13.04 15.23 1.37
C ASP A 36 -13.93 14.15 2.03
N ILE A 37 -14.60 14.50 3.13
CA ILE A 37 -15.43 13.56 3.89
C ILE A 37 -16.63 13.03 3.05
N PRO A 38 -17.37 13.85 2.29
CA PRO A 38 -18.38 13.33 1.36
C PRO A 38 -17.82 12.31 0.35
N GLY A 39 -16.60 12.51 -0.14
CA GLY A 39 -15.87 11.58 -0.99
C GLY A 39 -15.61 10.26 -0.29
N ILE A 40 -15.17 10.28 0.98
CA ILE A 40 -15.03 9.07 1.81
C ILE A 40 -16.38 8.36 1.96
N ILE A 41 -17.46 9.10 2.26
CA ILE A 41 -18.81 8.53 2.41
C ILE A 41 -19.23 7.79 1.13
N SER A 42 -18.89 8.33 -0.04
CA SER A 42 -19.22 7.71 -1.34
C SER A 42 -18.58 6.33 -1.55
N GLN A 43 -17.50 6.02 -0.82
CA GLN A 43 -16.73 4.78 -0.96
C GLN A 43 -16.91 3.81 0.22
N LEU A 44 -17.82 4.06 1.15
CA LEU A 44 -18.04 3.15 2.29
C LEU A 44 -18.48 1.75 1.86
N ASP A 45 -19.18 1.60 0.73
CA ASP A 45 -19.55 0.28 0.18
C ASP A 45 -18.33 -0.49 -0.34
N TYR A 46 -17.31 0.20 -0.85
CA TYR A 46 -16.04 -0.41 -1.24
C TYR A 46 -15.33 -0.98 -0.01
N ILE A 47 -15.17 -0.17 1.05
CA ILE A 47 -14.52 -0.59 2.31
C ILE A 47 -15.28 -1.74 2.96
N GLN A 48 -16.61 -1.67 3.00
CA GLN A 48 -17.43 -2.74 3.57
C GLN A 48 -17.26 -4.05 2.78
N LYS A 49 -17.24 -4.01 1.44
CA LYS A 49 -17.03 -5.19 0.59
C LYS A 49 -15.63 -5.80 0.73
N LEU A 50 -14.62 -4.99 1.03
CA LEU A 50 -13.29 -5.47 1.39
C LEU A 50 -13.32 -6.30 2.69
N GLY A 51 -14.32 -6.06 3.55
CA GLY A 51 -14.56 -6.85 4.76
C GLY A 51 -13.91 -6.27 6.01
N VAL A 52 -13.67 -4.95 6.03
CA VAL A 52 -13.12 -4.23 7.18
C VAL A 52 -14.21 -3.90 8.21
N ASP A 53 -13.83 -3.81 9.49
CA ASP A 53 -14.74 -3.52 10.61
C ASP A 53 -14.66 -2.07 11.13
N ILE A 54 -13.49 -1.43 11.03
CA ILE A 54 -13.23 -0.10 11.59
C ILE A 54 -12.58 0.80 10.53
N LEU A 55 -13.05 2.03 10.40
CA LEU A 55 -12.39 3.09 9.63
C LEU A 55 -11.62 3.98 10.60
N TRP A 56 -10.33 4.22 10.35
CA TRP A 56 -9.55 5.25 11.04
C TRP A 56 -9.38 6.45 10.11
N LEU A 57 -9.94 7.59 10.50
CA LEU A 57 -9.78 8.85 9.79
C LEU A 57 -8.60 9.63 10.38
N CYS A 58 -7.55 9.85 9.58
CA CYS A 58 -6.46 10.77 9.92
C CYS A 58 -7.00 12.20 10.19
N PRO A 59 -6.20 13.12 10.77
CA PRO A 59 -6.69 14.43 11.18
C PRO A 59 -7.44 15.17 10.07
N SER A 60 -8.69 15.53 10.35
CA SER A 60 -9.55 16.33 9.46
C SER A 60 -10.03 17.63 10.12
N TYR A 61 -9.53 17.91 11.32
CA TYR A 61 -9.84 19.12 12.07
C TYR A 61 -9.34 20.36 11.36
N LYS A 62 -9.86 21.53 11.75
CA LYS A 62 -9.38 22.80 11.25
C LYS A 62 -7.87 22.95 11.47
N SER A 63 -7.11 23.13 10.41
CA SER A 63 -5.65 23.16 10.41
C SER A 63 -5.12 24.11 9.32
N PRO A 64 -3.96 24.76 9.52
CA PRO A 64 -3.21 25.43 8.47
C PRO A 64 -2.54 24.49 7.45
N GLN A 65 -2.53 23.19 7.70
CA GLN A 65 -1.95 22.13 6.85
C GLN A 65 -0.42 22.18 6.72
N VAL A 66 0.31 22.73 7.70
CA VAL A 66 1.78 22.72 7.71
C VAL A 66 2.32 21.29 7.78
N ASP A 67 1.69 20.45 8.59
CA ASP A 67 1.93 19.01 8.64
C ASP A 67 0.65 18.25 8.28
N MET A 68 -0.06 18.77 7.27
CA MET A 68 -1.22 18.12 6.65
C MET A 68 -2.30 17.64 7.65
N GLY A 69 -2.62 18.48 8.63
CA GLY A 69 -3.73 18.26 9.56
C GLY A 69 -3.29 17.98 10.99
N TYR A 70 -2.03 17.58 11.22
CA TYR A 70 -1.49 17.36 12.56
C TYR A 70 -1.23 18.66 13.34
N ASP A 71 -1.13 19.79 12.64
CA ASP A 71 -1.14 21.13 13.22
C ASP A 71 -2.58 21.65 13.40
N ILE A 72 -3.28 21.20 14.45
CA ILE A 72 -4.71 21.53 14.67
C ILE A 72 -4.90 22.94 15.27
N ALA A 73 -5.67 23.78 14.59
CA ALA A 73 -6.04 25.13 15.03
C ALA A 73 -7.40 25.19 15.76
N ASP A 74 -8.29 24.21 15.56
CA ASP A 74 -9.54 24.06 16.34
C ASP A 74 -10.03 22.61 16.32
N TYR A 75 -10.06 21.97 17.48
CA TYR A 75 -10.49 20.57 17.67
C TYR A 75 -11.99 20.32 17.51
N TYR A 76 -12.82 21.37 17.54
CA TYR A 76 -14.28 21.26 17.51
C TYR A 76 -14.86 21.55 16.13
N SER A 77 -13.99 21.87 15.17
CA SER A 77 -14.34 22.20 13.79
C SER A 77 -13.54 21.32 12.82
N ILE A 78 -14.07 21.16 11.61
CA ILE A 78 -13.41 20.44 10.50
C ILE A 78 -12.78 21.46 9.55
N ALA A 79 -11.69 21.08 8.89
CA ALA A 79 -11.03 21.92 7.89
C ALA A 79 -11.97 22.18 6.71
N ASP A 80 -11.97 23.40 6.18
CA ASP A 80 -12.94 23.83 5.16
C ASP A 80 -12.83 22.97 3.89
N GLU A 81 -11.63 22.50 3.56
CA GLU A 81 -11.34 21.58 2.45
C GLU A 81 -11.91 20.17 2.63
N TYR A 82 -12.16 19.71 3.86
CA TYR A 82 -12.67 18.35 4.13
C TYR A 82 -14.18 18.31 4.36
N GLY A 83 -14.77 19.43 4.76
CA GLY A 83 -16.21 19.57 4.98
C GLY A 83 -16.56 20.10 6.36
N THR A 84 -17.61 19.57 6.97
CA THR A 84 -18.15 20.07 8.24
C THR A 84 -18.24 18.98 9.30
N VAL A 85 -18.44 19.38 10.56
CA VAL A 85 -18.77 18.45 11.66
C VAL A 85 -20.00 17.59 11.31
N ALA A 86 -20.99 18.15 10.61
CA ALA A 86 -22.16 17.41 10.18
C ALA A 86 -21.83 16.34 9.13
N ASP A 87 -20.77 16.52 8.33
CA ASP A 87 -20.32 15.50 7.39
C ASP A 87 -19.58 14.36 8.12
N VAL A 88 -18.84 14.66 9.19
CA VAL A 88 -18.31 13.60 10.09
C VAL A 88 -19.44 12.83 10.75
N GLU A 89 -20.49 13.49 11.24
CA GLU A 89 -21.66 12.80 11.80
C GLU A 89 -22.35 11.91 10.76
N LYS A 90 -22.44 12.33 9.50
CA LYS A 90 -22.91 11.47 8.40
C LYS A 90 -21.96 10.31 8.12
N LEU A 91 -20.65 10.51 8.20
CA LEU A 91 -19.66 9.44 8.04
C LEU A 91 -19.81 8.39 9.15
N ILE A 92 -19.92 8.81 10.42
CA ILE A 92 -20.21 7.94 11.57
C ILE A 92 -21.48 7.12 11.29
N GLN A 93 -22.57 7.78 10.95
CA GLN A 93 -23.84 7.12 10.63
C GLN A 93 -23.70 6.15 9.44
N GLY A 94 -22.97 6.53 8.40
CA GLY A 94 -22.71 5.71 7.22
C GLY A 94 -21.92 4.44 7.54
N CYS A 95 -20.93 4.53 8.43
CA CYS A 95 -20.19 3.39 8.97
C CYS A 95 -21.11 2.48 9.79
N HIS A 96 -21.85 3.04 10.76
CA HIS A 96 -22.73 2.27 11.65
C HIS A 96 -23.84 1.54 10.90
N GLN A 97 -24.43 2.16 9.87
CA GLN A 97 -25.42 1.52 8.98
C GLN A 97 -24.88 0.29 8.25
N ARG A 98 -23.56 0.24 8.05
CA ARG A 98 -22.85 -0.88 7.41
C ARG A 98 -22.27 -1.88 8.40
N GLY A 99 -22.51 -1.68 9.70
CA GLY A 99 -21.91 -2.48 10.77
C GLY A 99 -20.42 -2.21 10.99
N MET A 100 -19.90 -1.11 10.44
CA MET A 100 -18.53 -0.65 10.65
C MET A 100 -18.49 0.42 11.75
N LYS A 101 -17.28 0.73 12.22
CA LYS A 101 -17.00 1.73 13.25
C LYS A 101 -16.11 2.85 12.73
N LEU A 102 -16.06 3.99 13.42
CA LEU A 102 -15.18 5.12 13.05
C LEU A 102 -14.26 5.51 14.22
N LEU A 103 -12.96 5.57 13.97
CA LEU A 103 -11.99 6.22 14.85
C LEU A 103 -11.61 7.58 14.29
N MET A 104 -11.48 8.55 15.18
CA MET A 104 -10.86 9.83 14.89
C MET A 104 -9.38 9.79 15.29
N ASP A 105 -8.54 10.59 14.65
CA ASP A 105 -7.17 10.81 15.12
C ASP A 105 -7.16 11.80 16.30
N LEU A 106 -6.48 11.49 17.40
CA LEU A 106 -6.36 12.35 18.57
C LEU A 106 -4.94 12.90 18.64
N VAL A 107 -4.76 14.13 18.14
CA VAL A 107 -3.47 14.83 18.13
C VAL A 107 -3.40 15.82 19.29
N VAL A 108 -2.84 15.39 20.41
CA VAL A 108 -2.88 16.16 21.67
C VAL A 108 -1.52 16.28 22.35
N ASN A 109 -0.44 15.89 21.67
CA ASN A 109 0.91 16.26 22.09
C ASN A 109 1.20 17.75 21.83
N HIS A 110 0.67 18.29 20.73
CA HIS A 110 0.83 19.67 20.30
C HIS A 110 -0.49 20.18 19.70
N THR A 111 -0.58 21.50 19.49
CA THR A 111 -1.58 22.14 18.63
C THR A 111 -0.88 22.91 17.51
N SER A 112 -1.62 23.49 16.58
CA SER A 112 -1.10 24.58 15.74
C SER A 112 -0.74 25.81 16.58
N ASP A 113 0.24 26.59 16.13
CA ASP A 113 0.51 27.95 16.61
C ASP A 113 -0.62 28.94 16.26
N GLN A 114 -1.52 28.55 15.34
CA GLN A 114 -2.74 29.28 15.02
C GLN A 114 -3.90 28.95 15.95
N HIS A 115 -3.76 27.97 16.85
CA HIS A 115 -4.76 27.65 17.86
C HIS A 115 -4.95 28.84 18.82
N GLU A 116 -6.19 29.12 19.23
CA GLU A 116 -6.49 30.26 20.11
C GLU A 116 -5.71 30.18 21.43
N TRP A 117 -5.56 28.99 21.98
CA TRP A 117 -4.72 28.76 23.17
C TRP A 117 -3.27 29.24 22.97
N PHE A 118 -2.64 28.98 21.82
CA PHE A 118 -1.26 29.42 21.59
C PHE A 118 -1.19 30.92 21.35
N LYS A 119 -2.12 31.48 20.57
CA LYS A 119 -2.25 32.94 20.36
C LYS A 119 -2.36 33.69 21.68
N GLN A 120 -3.18 33.20 22.60
CA GLN A 120 -3.28 33.74 23.96
C GLN A 120 -1.99 33.52 24.75
N SER A 121 -1.44 32.30 24.75
CA SER A 121 -0.21 31.95 25.48
C SER A 121 1.02 32.76 25.06
N ARG A 122 1.14 33.12 23.79
CA ARG A 122 2.26 33.90 23.26
C ARG A 122 2.08 35.41 23.43
N SER A 123 0.86 35.88 23.75
CA SER A 123 0.55 37.31 23.84
C SER A 123 1.29 38.03 24.98
N SER A 124 1.59 37.34 26.08
CA SER A 124 2.37 37.84 27.21
C SER A 124 2.76 36.72 28.18
N LYS A 125 3.75 36.97 29.04
CA LYS A 125 4.16 36.04 30.11
C LYS A 125 3.13 35.88 31.24
N ASP A 126 2.20 36.83 31.37
CA ASP A 126 1.21 36.88 32.44
C ASP A 126 -0.18 36.40 32.01
N ASN A 127 -0.37 36.03 30.73
CA ASN A 127 -1.64 35.52 30.23
C ASN A 127 -2.01 34.17 30.89
N GLU A 128 -3.30 33.94 31.14
CA GLU A 128 -3.76 32.69 31.76
C GLU A 128 -3.42 31.44 30.94
N TYR A 129 -3.29 31.58 29.62
CA TYR A 129 -2.89 30.52 28.72
C TYR A 129 -1.38 30.26 28.71
N ARG A 130 -0.55 31.08 29.38
CA ARG A 130 0.93 30.94 29.33
C ARG A 130 1.41 29.53 29.65
N LYS A 131 0.76 28.87 30.62
CA LYS A 131 1.13 27.52 31.08
C LYS A 131 0.54 26.40 30.24
N TRP A 132 -0.22 26.71 29.19
CA TRP A 132 -0.76 25.70 28.28
C TRP A 132 0.30 25.12 27.36
N TYR A 133 1.40 25.83 27.16
CA TYR A 133 2.54 25.41 26.36
C TYR A 133 3.83 25.47 27.18
N ILE A 134 4.89 24.88 26.65
CA ILE A 134 6.17 24.77 27.33
C ILE A 134 7.06 25.93 26.90
N TRP A 135 7.22 26.91 27.79
CA TRP A 135 8.08 28.09 27.60
C TRP A 135 9.32 28.03 28.49
N LYS A 136 10.46 28.46 27.96
CA LYS A 136 11.73 28.53 28.68
C LYS A 136 12.54 29.76 28.27
N PRO A 137 13.26 30.41 29.20
CA PRO A 137 14.16 31.50 28.86
C PRO A 137 15.31 31.01 27.98
N ALA A 138 15.85 31.91 27.17
CA ALA A 138 17.07 31.66 26.42
C ALA A 138 18.25 31.35 27.36
N LYS A 139 19.14 30.45 26.92
CA LYS A 139 20.50 30.33 27.46
C LYS A 139 21.42 31.26 26.66
N TYR A 140 22.58 31.57 27.22
CA TYR A 140 23.62 32.34 26.52
C TYR A 140 24.95 31.61 26.65
N ASP A 141 25.68 31.48 25.54
CA ASP A 141 27.03 30.95 25.55
C ASP A 141 28.05 31.98 26.06
N GLU A 142 29.32 31.57 26.21
CA GLU A 142 30.40 32.45 26.70
C GLU A 142 30.64 33.68 25.80
N ALA A 143 30.25 33.61 24.52
CA ALA A 143 30.34 34.70 23.55
C ALA A 143 29.10 35.62 23.58
N GLY A 144 28.10 35.29 24.40
CA GLY A 144 26.85 36.05 24.52
C GLY A 144 25.84 35.76 23.40
N ASN A 145 26.04 34.71 22.60
CA ASN A 145 25.04 34.32 21.62
C ASN A 145 23.86 33.63 22.31
N ARG A 146 22.65 33.93 21.83
CA ARG A 146 21.42 33.32 22.28
C ARG A 146 21.38 31.86 21.89
N GLN A 147 21.15 30.98 22.87
CA GLN A 147 21.06 29.54 22.71
C GLN A 147 19.69 29.03 23.17
N PRO A 148 19.15 27.97 22.54
CA PRO A 148 17.93 27.35 23.01
C PRO A 148 18.12 26.72 24.42
N PRO A 149 17.01 26.39 25.11
CA PRO A 149 17.05 25.79 26.44
C PRO A 149 17.81 24.47 26.53
N ASN A 150 17.89 23.69 25.46
CA ASN A 150 18.72 22.50 25.36
C ASN A 150 19.03 22.18 23.88
N ASN A 151 19.80 21.13 23.65
CA ASN A 151 20.22 20.68 22.32
C ASN A 151 19.26 19.69 21.62
N TRP A 152 17.98 19.63 21.99
CA TRP A 152 17.05 18.67 21.36
C TRP A 152 16.80 18.99 19.88
N VAL A 153 16.79 17.94 19.05
CA VAL A 153 16.44 18.00 17.63
C VAL A 153 14.93 17.86 17.43
N SER A 154 14.36 18.63 16.50
CA SER A 154 12.99 18.43 16.01
C SER A 154 12.93 17.21 15.10
N HIS A 155 11.80 16.51 15.10
CA HIS A 155 11.49 15.43 14.16
C HIS A 155 11.49 15.90 12.69
N PHE A 156 11.36 17.21 12.44
CA PHE A 156 11.41 17.81 11.10
C PHE A 156 12.66 18.69 10.89
N GLN A 157 13.78 18.27 11.48
CA GLN A 157 15.10 18.91 11.39
C GLN A 157 15.28 20.17 12.25
N GLY A 158 16.53 20.46 12.63
CA GLY A 158 16.88 21.66 13.41
C GLY A 158 16.53 21.56 14.90
N SER A 159 16.57 22.72 15.59
CA SER A 159 16.24 22.84 17.01
C SER A 159 14.77 22.51 17.28
N ALA A 160 14.47 21.80 18.36
CA ALA A 160 13.11 21.60 18.88
C ALA A 160 12.56 22.83 19.66
N TRP A 161 13.26 23.96 19.59
CA TRP A 161 12.90 25.20 20.27
C TRP A 161 12.91 26.38 19.31
N GLN A 162 11.82 27.13 19.31
CA GLN A 162 11.66 28.35 18.52
C GLN A 162 11.57 29.56 19.45
N TYR A 163 12.34 30.59 19.13
CA TYR A 163 12.36 31.82 19.92
C TYR A 163 11.19 32.73 19.53
N ASP A 164 10.54 33.31 20.54
CA ASP A 164 9.49 34.31 20.41
C ASP A 164 10.01 35.68 20.87
N GLU A 165 10.25 36.58 19.92
CA GLU A 165 10.78 37.93 20.18
C GLU A 165 9.86 38.77 21.08
N LEU A 166 8.55 38.52 21.07
CA LEU A 166 7.57 39.27 21.87
C LEU A 166 7.75 39.00 23.38
N THR A 167 8.00 37.75 23.73
CA THR A 167 8.15 37.33 25.14
C THR A 167 9.60 37.07 25.53
N ASP A 168 10.59 37.16 24.65
CA ASP A 168 11.99 36.88 24.97
C ASP A 168 12.17 35.51 25.64
N GLU A 169 11.47 34.50 25.12
CA GLU A 169 11.54 33.10 25.55
C GLU A 169 11.43 32.17 24.34
N TYR A 170 11.89 30.94 24.51
CA TYR A 170 11.67 29.85 23.57
C TYR A 170 10.40 29.08 23.94
N TYR A 171 9.67 28.60 22.94
CA TYR A 171 8.65 27.57 23.12
C TYR A 171 9.12 26.24 22.51
N LEU A 172 8.73 25.12 23.13
CA LEU A 172 9.04 23.78 22.64
C LEU A 172 8.14 23.42 21.46
N HIS A 173 8.73 22.84 20.42
CA HIS A 173 8.04 22.15 19.33
C HIS A 173 8.87 20.91 18.94
N LEU A 174 8.39 19.71 19.26
CA LEU A 174 9.08 18.47 18.87
C LEU A 174 8.97 18.20 17.36
N PHE A 175 8.04 18.86 16.67
CA PHE A 175 7.77 18.75 15.24
C PHE A 175 7.99 20.11 14.55
N ALA A 176 7.09 20.54 13.65
CA ALA A 176 7.22 21.82 12.96
C ALA A 176 7.23 22.99 13.95
N THR A 177 7.82 24.11 13.55
CA THR A 177 7.81 25.35 14.35
C THR A 177 6.40 25.84 14.68
N GLU A 178 5.44 25.49 13.84
CA GLU A 178 4.00 25.75 13.94
C GLU A 178 3.25 24.71 14.79
N GLN A 179 3.93 23.72 15.38
CA GLN A 179 3.36 22.69 16.25
C GLN A 179 3.87 22.81 17.70
N PRO A 180 3.56 23.91 18.43
CA PRO A 180 3.98 24.06 19.82
C PRO A 180 3.39 22.98 20.73
N ASP A 181 4.26 22.34 21.52
CA ASP A 181 3.90 21.26 22.42
C ASP A 181 3.02 21.73 23.59
N LEU A 182 1.93 21.01 23.82
CA LEU A 182 1.04 21.19 24.95
C LEU A 182 1.74 20.78 26.25
N ASN A 183 1.52 21.57 27.29
CA ASN A 183 2.05 21.31 28.62
C ASN A 183 1.06 20.49 29.45
N TRP A 184 1.15 19.17 29.35
CA TRP A 184 0.30 18.24 30.09
C TRP A 184 0.47 18.28 31.60
N GLU A 185 1.53 18.89 32.14
CA GLU A 185 1.65 19.11 33.58
C GLU A 185 0.53 20.03 34.10
N HIS A 186 0.03 20.93 33.25
CA HIS A 186 -1.00 21.89 33.60
C HIS A 186 -2.40 21.24 33.58
N PRO A 187 -3.09 21.09 34.74
CA PRO A 187 -4.38 20.40 34.79
C PRO A 187 -5.48 20.94 33.87
N PRO A 188 -5.59 22.26 33.62
CA PRO A 188 -6.51 22.79 32.60
C PRO A 188 -6.29 22.25 31.18
N VAL A 189 -5.04 21.99 30.77
CA VAL A 189 -4.74 21.36 29.47
C VAL A 189 -5.30 19.96 29.42
N ARG A 190 -5.03 19.13 30.44
CA ARG A 190 -5.57 17.76 30.51
C ARG A 190 -7.09 17.75 30.51
N LYS A 191 -7.72 18.66 31.25
CA LYS A 191 -9.17 18.82 31.25
C LYS A 191 -9.69 19.16 29.84
N ALA A 192 -9.06 20.11 29.15
CA ALA A 192 -9.45 20.48 27.79
C ALA A 192 -9.32 19.30 26.82
N VAL A 193 -8.26 18.49 26.93
CA VAL A 193 -8.12 17.25 26.16
C VAL A 193 -9.23 16.24 26.48
N HIS A 194 -9.58 16.05 27.75
CA HIS A 194 -10.69 15.19 28.14
C HIS A 194 -12.05 15.67 27.59
N ASP A 195 -12.24 16.99 27.49
CA ASP A 195 -13.44 17.60 26.90
C ASP A 195 -13.47 17.36 25.37
N ILE A 196 -12.32 17.44 24.68
CA ILE A 196 -12.20 17.11 23.24
C ILE A 196 -12.55 15.64 22.98
N ILE A 197 -12.01 14.71 23.77
CA ILE A 197 -12.29 13.28 23.67
C ILE A 197 -13.80 13.04 23.82
N ARG A 198 -14.43 13.62 24.84
CA ARG A 198 -15.88 13.47 25.05
C ARG A 198 -16.72 14.07 23.94
N PHE A 199 -16.34 15.24 23.42
CA PHE A 199 -17.08 15.87 22.33
C PHE A 199 -17.23 14.94 21.12
N TRP A 200 -16.17 14.26 20.71
CA TRP A 200 -16.22 13.34 19.56
C TRP A 200 -16.90 12.00 19.90
N LEU A 201 -16.71 11.47 21.11
CA LEU A 201 -17.42 10.29 21.57
C LEU A 201 -18.94 10.54 21.72
N ASP A 202 -19.35 11.71 22.21
CA ASP A 202 -20.75 12.13 22.31
C ASP A 202 -21.42 12.27 20.93
N LYS A 203 -20.63 12.52 19.87
CA LYS A 203 -21.08 12.48 18.47
C LYS A 203 -21.15 11.08 17.89
N GLY A 204 -20.58 10.09 18.57
CA GLY A 204 -20.68 8.68 18.21
C GLY A 204 -19.47 8.10 17.49
N CYS A 205 -18.28 8.74 17.51
CA CYS A 205 -17.08 8.00 17.12
C CYS A 205 -16.84 6.84 18.10
N ASP A 206 -16.25 5.76 17.61
CA ASP A 206 -16.04 4.52 18.34
C ASP A 206 -14.68 4.47 19.06
N GLY A 207 -13.93 5.58 19.05
CA GLY A 207 -12.63 5.70 19.68
C GLY A 207 -11.60 6.48 18.88
N PHE A 208 -10.32 6.23 19.19
CA PHE A 208 -9.22 7.06 18.70
C PHE A 208 -7.95 6.28 18.34
N ARG A 209 -7.30 6.66 17.25
CA ARG A 209 -5.84 6.53 17.15
C ARG A 209 -5.23 7.76 17.81
N MET A 210 -4.23 7.59 18.66
CA MET A 210 -3.65 8.70 19.44
C MET A 210 -2.24 9.00 18.96
N ASP A 211 -2.08 10.16 18.33
CA ASP A 211 -0.82 10.62 17.74
C ASP A 211 0.25 10.89 18.79
N VAL A 212 1.44 10.32 18.57
CA VAL A 212 2.61 10.30 19.47
C VAL A 212 2.25 10.42 20.95
N ILE A 213 1.30 9.60 21.39
CA ILE A 213 0.68 9.77 22.71
C ILE A 213 1.70 9.55 23.83
N ASN A 214 2.79 8.83 23.55
CA ASN A 214 3.86 8.66 24.51
C ASN A 214 4.74 9.91 24.73
N PHE A 215 4.57 10.97 23.93
CA PHE A 215 5.35 12.20 24.06
C PHE A 215 4.72 13.21 25.02
N ILE A 216 3.49 12.98 25.49
CA ILE A 216 2.75 13.97 26.29
C ILE A 216 3.38 14.26 27.65
N SER A 217 4.24 13.38 28.18
CA SER A 217 4.92 13.56 29.46
C SER A 217 6.39 13.93 29.25
N LYS A 218 6.78 15.18 29.50
CA LYS A 218 8.19 15.63 29.40
C LYS A 218 8.91 15.57 30.74
N ASP A 219 10.21 15.30 30.72
CA ASP A 219 11.11 15.56 31.85
C ASP A 219 11.16 17.06 32.15
N GLN A 220 10.79 17.43 33.38
CA GLN A 220 10.67 18.82 33.80
C GLN A 220 12.01 19.51 34.04
N GLN A 221 13.12 18.77 34.05
CA GLN A 221 14.48 19.31 34.10
C GLN A 221 14.94 19.83 32.74
N PHE A 222 14.35 19.34 31.63
CA PHE A 222 14.75 19.66 30.24
C PHE A 222 16.26 19.58 29.99
N PRO A 223 16.94 18.48 30.36
CA PRO A 223 18.38 18.35 30.22
C PRO A 223 18.80 18.30 28.74
N ASP A 224 20.07 18.60 28.49
CA ASP A 224 20.68 18.31 27.20
C ASP A 224 20.68 16.79 26.93
N ALA A 225 20.42 16.43 25.68
CA ALA A 225 20.61 15.10 25.13
C ALA A 225 22.10 14.78 24.98
N GLU A 226 22.39 13.49 25.05
CA GLU A 226 23.74 12.97 24.82
C GLU A 226 24.15 13.24 23.37
N VAL A 227 25.39 13.69 23.17
CA VAL A 227 25.93 13.91 21.83
C VAL A 227 26.30 12.55 21.23
N LYS A 228 25.44 12.06 20.33
CA LYS A 228 25.64 10.81 19.57
C LYS A 228 26.14 11.08 18.16
N ASP A 229 25.54 12.05 17.46
CA ASP A 229 26.05 12.50 16.15
C ASP A 229 26.92 13.76 16.35
N PRO A 230 28.25 13.66 16.23
CA PRO A 230 29.13 14.81 16.39
C PRO A 230 29.03 15.83 15.24
N ASN A 231 28.31 15.54 14.16
CA ASN A 231 28.19 16.40 12.98
C ASN A 231 27.05 17.42 13.08
N THR A 232 26.21 17.32 14.10
CA THR A 232 25.09 18.25 14.34
C THR A 232 25.11 18.74 15.78
N PRO A 233 24.78 20.02 16.04
CA PRO A 233 24.58 20.50 17.41
C PRO A 233 23.28 19.95 18.02
N TRP A 234 22.36 19.42 17.21
CA TRP A 234 21.04 18.95 17.64
C TRP A 234 21.03 17.44 17.81
N GLN A 235 20.52 16.96 18.94
CA GLN A 235 20.60 15.57 19.35
C GLN A 235 19.22 15.02 19.71
N SER A 236 19.00 13.72 19.53
CA SER A 236 17.73 13.08 19.87
C SER A 236 17.42 13.21 21.36
N GLY A 237 16.32 13.89 21.68
CA GLY A 237 15.84 14.10 23.05
C GLY A 237 14.87 13.03 23.54
N ASP A 238 14.61 11.99 22.73
CA ASP A 238 13.54 10.99 22.92
C ASP A 238 13.47 10.43 24.35
N LYS A 239 14.61 10.07 24.95
CA LYS A 239 14.66 9.56 26.34
C LYS A 239 14.06 10.49 27.41
N TYR A 240 13.85 11.77 27.10
CA TYR A 240 13.31 12.77 28.03
C TYR A 240 11.86 13.14 27.74
N TYR A 241 11.27 12.69 26.64
CA TYR A 241 9.88 12.98 26.31
C TYR A 241 9.08 11.74 25.89
N ALA A 242 9.70 10.74 25.26
CA ALA A 242 9.09 9.46 24.97
C ALA A 242 8.96 8.64 26.25
N ASN A 243 7.73 8.31 26.63
CA ASN A 243 7.42 7.54 27.83
C ASN A 243 7.88 8.23 29.12
N GLY A 244 7.73 9.56 29.18
CA GLY A 244 8.15 10.31 30.37
C GLY A 244 7.39 9.95 31.65
N PRO A 245 7.82 10.52 32.79
CA PRO A 245 7.54 9.98 34.13
C PRO A 245 6.05 9.92 34.52
N ARG A 246 5.19 10.72 33.88
CA ARG A 246 3.75 10.80 34.17
C ARG A 246 2.88 10.26 33.04
N LEU A 247 3.45 9.67 32.00
CA LEU A 247 2.69 9.15 30.85
C LEU A 247 1.51 8.28 31.29
N HIS A 248 1.78 7.25 32.10
CA HIS A 248 0.75 6.32 32.55
C HIS A 248 -0.31 6.93 33.46
N GLU A 249 0.01 8.01 34.19
CA GLU A 249 -1.01 8.76 34.93
C GLU A 249 -2.02 9.37 33.95
N TYR A 250 -1.51 9.98 32.87
CA TYR A 250 -2.32 10.62 31.85
C TYR A 250 -3.12 9.60 31.02
N LEU A 251 -2.50 8.47 30.64
CA LEU A 251 -3.19 7.40 29.93
C LEU A 251 -4.29 6.75 30.77
N GLN A 252 -4.11 6.61 32.09
CA GLN A 252 -5.17 6.08 32.97
C GLN A 252 -6.36 7.03 33.08
N ASP A 253 -6.12 8.34 33.06
CA ASP A 253 -7.20 9.32 33.02
C ASP A 253 -7.97 9.25 31.70
N ILE A 254 -7.28 9.11 30.56
CA ILE A 254 -7.91 8.89 29.26
C ILE A 254 -8.67 7.56 29.23
N GLY A 255 -8.07 6.47 29.70
CA GLY A 255 -8.66 5.13 29.67
C GLY A 255 -9.95 5.01 30.48
N LYS A 256 -10.09 5.77 31.58
CA LYS A 256 -11.37 5.90 32.31
C LYS A 256 -12.48 6.44 31.39
N ILE A 257 -12.18 7.45 30.59
CA ILE A 257 -13.11 8.05 29.63
C ILE A 257 -13.48 7.03 28.57
N LEU A 258 -12.49 6.40 27.93
CA LEU A 258 -12.74 5.42 26.87
C LEU A 258 -13.65 4.28 27.34
N LYS A 259 -13.46 3.82 28.58
CA LYS A 259 -14.28 2.78 29.20
C LYS A 259 -15.74 3.19 29.40
N GLU A 260 -16.04 4.47 29.65
CA GLU A 260 -17.41 4.98 29.76
C GLU A 260 -18.19 4.81 28.44
N TYR A 261 -17.50 4.77 27.31
CA TYR A 261 -18.09 4.71 25.97
C TYR A 261 -17.88 3.38 25.23
N ASP A 262 -17.22 2.39 25.86
CA ASP A 262 -16.74 1.16 25.18
C ASP A 262 -15.89 1.47 23.92
N ALA A 263 -15.06 2.52 24.02
CA ALA A 263 -14.29 3.06 22.92
C ALA A 263 -12.96 2.31 22.72
N PHE A 264 -12.60 2.09 21.46
CA PHE A 264 -11.31 1.50 21.06
C PHE A 264 -10.20 2.56 21.02
N SER A 265 -8.99 2.17 21.41
CA SER A 265 -7.80 3.03 21.36
C SER A 265 -6.57 2.30 20.85
N VAL A 266 -5.82 2.98 19.99
CA VAL A 266 -4.46 2.59 19.61
C VAL A 266 -3.53 3.79 19.76
N GLY A 267 -2.50 3.64 20.58
CA GLY A 267 -1.49 4.69 20.79
C GLY A 267 -0.38 4.57 19.77
N GLU A 268 -0.05 5.64 19.08
CA GLU A 268 1.21 5.73 18.38
C GLU A 268 2.33 5.99 19.39
N MET A 269 3.29 5.06 19.51
CA MET A 269 4.35 5.14 20.52
C MET A 269 5.71 4.86 19.88
N PRO A 270 6.32 5.81 19.15
CA PRO A 270 7.68 5.65 18.63
C PRO A 270 8.71 5.65 19.76
N PHE A 271 9.92 5.16 19.47
CA PHE A 271 11.06 5.10 20.40
C PHE A 271 10.85 4.26 21.68
N VAL A 272 9.79 3.44 21.74
CA VAL A 272 9.60 2.47 22.83
C VAL A 272 10.04 1.07 22.37
N THR A 273 11.07 0.54 23.02
CA THR A 273 11.55 -0.84 22.80
C THR A 273 11.54 -1.65 24.08
N ASP A 274 11.27 -1.04 25.24
CA ASP A 274 11.10 -1.76 26.50
C ASP A 274 9.73 -2.43 26.56
N GLU A 275 9.76 -3.74 26.54
CA GLU A 275 8.62 -4.65 26.69
C GLU A 275 7.74 -4.31 27.91
N GLN A 276 8.35 -4.01 29.06
CA GLN A 276 7.60 -3.72 30.28
C GLN A 276 6.92 -2.35 30.21
N GLU A 277 7.55 -1.36 29.58
CA GLU A 277 6.93 -0.06 29.37
C GLU A 277 5.73 -0.15 28.43
N VAL A 278 5.84 -0.94 27.35
CA VAL A 278 4.70 -1.21 26.47
C VAL A 278 3.57 -1.92 27.22
N LEU A 279 3.86 -2.95 28.03
CA LEU A 279 2.83 -3.63 28.82
C LEU A 279 2.10 -2.69 29.78
N ARG A 280 2.80 -1.71 30.37
CA ARG A 280 2.14 -0.73 31.23
C ARG A 280 1.08 0.07 30.49
N ALA A 281 1.21 0.27 29.17
CA ALA A 281 0.20 0.94 28.36
C ALA A 281 -0.94 0.01 27.90
N VAL A 282 -0.66 -1.26 27.58
CA VAL A 282 -1.61 -2.12 26.83
C VAL A 282 -2.11 -3.38 27.55
N GLN A 283 -1.54 -3.72 28.71
CA GLN A 283 -1.98 -4.91 29.45
C GLN A 283 -3.46 -4.76 29.84
N PHE A 284 -4.24 -5.82 29.63
CA PHE A 284 -5.71 -5.81 29.68
C PHE A 284 -6.31 -5.08 30.90
N ASP A 285 -5.77 -5.31 32.10
CA ASP A 285 -6.30 -4.73 33.35
C ASP A 285 -5.74 -3.35 33.72
N ARG A 286 -4.83 -2.77 32.90
CA ARG A 286 -4.27 -1.43 33.14
C ARG A 286 -5.28 -0.31 32.96
N ASN A 287 -6.33 -0.56 32.14
CA ASN A 287 -7.34 0.44 31.78
C ASN A 287 -6.71 1.74 31.25
N GLU A 288 -5.70 1.62 30.41
CA GLU A 288 -5.02 2.73 29.72
C GLU A 288 -5.47 2.78 28.25
N ILE A 289 -4.75 2.10 27.35
CA ILE A 289 -5.10 1.98 25.93
C ILE A 289 -5.10 0.51 25.50
N ASN A 290 -5.71 0.17 24.35
CA ASN A 290 -5.89 -1.24 23.98
C ASN A 290 -4.68 -1.87 23.30
N MET A 291 -3.93 -1.09 22.52
CA MET A 291 -2.74 -1.53 21.79
C MET A 291 -1.87 -0.32 21.40
N ILE A 292 -0.67 -0.58 20.90
CA ILE A 292 0.22 0.46 20.38
C ILE A 292 0.72 0.14 18.97
N PHE A 293 1.04 1.19 18.21
CA PHE A 293 1.92 1.08 17.06
C PHE A 293 3.37 1.17 17.53
N SER A 294 4.10 0.06 17.41
CA SER A 294 5.57 0.05 17.49
C SER A 294 6.16 0.39 16.13
N PHE A 295 7.29 1.11 16.15
CA PHE A 295 7.96 1.60 14.94
C PHE A 295 9.20 0.77 14.58
N GLU A 296 9.55 -0.25 15.36
CA GLU A 296 10.80 -1.01 15.17
C GLU A 296 10.90 -1.63 13.76
N HIS A 297 9.84 -2.28 13.26
CA HIS A 297 9.84 -2.90 11.92
C HIS A 297 9.75 -1.91 10.76
N VAL A 298 9.27 -0.69 11.02
CA VAL A 298 9.22 0.41 10.04
C VAL A 298 10.40 1.38 10.18
N ASN A 299 11.36 1.09 11.04
CA ASN A 299 12.63 1.80 11.14
C ASN A 299 13.82 0.90 10.70
N VAL A 300 13.55 -0.33 10.28
CA VAL A 300 14.55 -1.39 10.03
C VAL A 300 15.60 -1.00 8.98
N ASP A 301 15.25 -0.10 8.05
CA ASP A 301 16.13 0.36 6.97
C ASP A 301 16.68 1.79 7.19
N HIS A 302 16.52 2.37 8.38
CA HIS A 302 17.11 3.66 8.73
C HIS A 302 18.63 3.54 8.93
N GLY A 303 19.36 4.61 8.63
CA GLY A 303 20.80 4.69 8.91
C GLY A 303 21.07 5.01 10.39
N GLU A 304 22.36 5.06 10.76
CA GLU A 304 22.81 5.21 12.15
C GLU A 304 22.29 6.50 12.80
N PHE A 305 22.27 7.61 12.06
CA PHE A 305 21.96 8.93 12.60
C PHE A 305 20.64 9.52 12.09
N GLY A 306 19.96 8.87 11.14
CA GLY A 306 18.70 9.38 10.66
C GLY A 306 17.97 8.54 9.63
N LYS A 307 16.69 8.88 9.44
CA LYS A 307 15.77 8.25 8.48
C LYS A 307 16.32 8.25 7.06
N PHE A 308 16.82 9.39 6.58
CA PHE A 308 17.31 9.57 5.20
C PHE A 308 18.79 9.24 5.01
N GLU A 309 19.43 8.68 6.02
CA GLU A 309 20.73 8.03 5.84
C GLU A 309 20.51 6.60 5.32
N PRO A 310 21.31 6.12 4.34
CA PRO A 310 21.21 4.76 3.85
C PRO A 310 21.40 3.71 4.95
N GLY A 311 20.39 2.87 5.13
CA GLY A 311 20.43 1.69 6.00
C GLY A 311 20.17 0.42 5.20
N SER A 312 20.39 -0.73 5.82
CA SER A 312 20.13 -2.04 5.24
C SER A 312 19.58 -2.98 6.29
N TRP A 313 18.73 -3.91 5.86
CA TRP A 313 18.12 -4.91 6.72
C TRP A 313 18.11 -6.27 6.03
N THR A 314 17.84 -7.30 6.81
CA THR A 314 17.70 -8.70 6.43
C THR A 314 16.35 -9.23 6.89
N LEU A 315 15.83 -10.28 6.25
CA LEU A 315 14.54 -10.85 6.66
C LEU A 315 14.56 -11.33 8.12
N THR A 316 15.71 -11.73 8.64
CA THR A 316 15.87 -12.06 10.06
C THR A 316 15.62 -10.88 10.99
N ASP A 317 16.04 -9.65 10.63
CA ASP A 317 15.77 -8.46 11.46
C ASP A 317 14.26 -8.25 11.61
N LEU A 318 13.51 -8.44 10.52
CA LEU A 318 12.04 -8.37 10.54
C LEU A 318 11.41 -9.53 11.31
N LYS A 319 11.93 -10.75 11.17
CA LYS A 319 11.44 -11.92 11.92
C LYS A 319 11.70 -11.79 13.42
N GLU A 320 12.84 -11.24 13.83
CA GLU A 320 13.20 -11.03 15.23
C GLU A 320 12.20 -10.10 15.91
N PHE A 321 11.76 -9.04 15.24
CA PHE A 321 10.67 -8.18 15.71
C PHE A 321 9.40 -8.98 16.02
N PHE A 322 8.91 -9.79 15.07
CA PHE A 322 7.71 -10.59 15.31
C PHE A 322 7.92 -11.70 16.35
N GLN A 323 9.09 -12.35 16.33
CA GLN A 323 9.46 -13.39 17.29
C GLN A 323 9.53 -12.88 18.72
N ARG A 324 9.84 -11.59 18.89
CA ARG A 324 9.80 -10.90 20.17
C ARG A 324 8.37 -10.55 20.58
N TRP A 325 7.67 -9.75 19.78
CA TRP A 325 6.40 -9.14 20.19
C TRP A 325 5.18 -10.07 20.12
N GLN A 326 5.17 -11.06 19.22
CA GLN A 326 4.04 -11.98 19.09
C GLN A 326 3.87 -12.86 20.35
N PRO A 327 4.90 -13.63 20.81
CA PRO A 327 4.79 -14.40 22.04
C PRO A 327 4.69 -13.52 23.27
N PHE A 328 5.47 -12.43 23.34
CA PHE A 328 5.49 -11.56 24.52
C PHE A 328 4.11 -10.97 24.84
N MET A 329 3.41 -10.41 23.86
CA MET A 329 2.05 -9.87 24.09
C MET A 329 1.06 -10.96 24.45
N TYR A 330 1.16 -12.12 23.79
CA TYR A 330 0.29 -13.26 24.05
C TYR A 330 0.41 -13.76 25.50
N GLU A 331 1.64 -13.90 26.00
CA GLU A 331 1.92 -14.44 27.35
C GLU A 331 1.60 -13.46 28.48
N ASN A 332 1.52 -12.16 28.19
CA ASN A 332 1.40 -11.10 29.20
C ASN A 332 0.09 -10.30 29.14
N ASP A 333 -0.93 -10.83 28.46
CA ASP A 333 -2.25 -10.20 28.28
C ASP A 333 -2.20 -8.81 27.64
N GLY A 334 -1.22 -8.60 26.76
CA GLY A 334 -1.13 -7.44 25.86
C GLY A 334 -1.83 -7.69 24.52
N TRP A 335 -1.77 -6.72 23.61
CA TRP A 335 -2.30 -6.88 22.27
C TRP A 335 -1.53 -6.09 21.22
N ASN A 336 -1.23 -6.72 20.08
CA ASN A 336 -0.46 -6.11 19.00
C ASN A 336 -1.36 -5.36 18.00
N ALA A 337 -0.92 -4.20 17.54
CA ALA A 337 -1.38 -3.58 16.30
C ALA A 337 -0.49 -4.08 15.14
N LEU A 338 -1.10 -4.63 14.09
CA LEU A 338 -0.37 -5.23 12.97
C LEU A 338 -0.52 -4.32 11.75
N TYR A 339 0.57 -3.72 11.27
CA TYR A 339 0.54 -2.90 10.06
C TYR A 339 1.85 -2.98 9.27
N TRP A 340 1.78 -2.77 7.96
CA TRP A 340 2.94 -2.48 7.12
C TRP A 340 3.00 -1.03 6.68
N GLU A 341 1.83 -0.46 6.38
CA GLU A 341 1.68 0.86 5.79
C GLU A 341 0.84 1.73 6.71
N ASN A 342 1.13 3.02 6.68
CA ASN A 342 0.30 4.11 7.17
C ASN A 342 0.71 5.38 6.40
N HIS A 343 0.10 6.52 6.70
CA HIS A 343 0.40 7.80 6.04
C HIS A 343 1.83 8.38 6.28
N ASP A 344 2.63 7.77 7.17
CA ASP A 344 4.02 8.13 7.45
C ASP A 344 5.04 7.11 6.92
N GLN A 345 4.59 6.03 6.26
CA GLN A 345 5.45 4.95 5.79
C GLN A 345 5.36 4.77 4.27
N PRO A 346 6.44 4.34 3.62
CA PRO A 346 6.40 3.98 2.20
C PRO A 346 5.57 2.72 1.94
N ARG A 347 5.32 2.42 0.66
CA ARG A 347 4.55 1.23 0.24
C ARG A 347 5.31 -0.05 0.58
N SER A 348 4.57 -1.01 1.13
CA SER A 348 5.14 -2.23 1.72
C SER A 348 5.80 -3.15 0.70
N ILE A 349 5.30 -3.18 -0.53
CA ILE A 349 5.85 -3.99 -1.63
C ILE A 349 7.25 -3.49 -1.98
N ASP A 350 7.40 -2.19 -2.25
CA ASP A 350 8.68 -1.58 -2.58
C ASP A 350 9.69 -1.69 -1.42
N ARG A 351 9.21 -1.54 -0.18
CA ARG A 351 10.08 -1.58 1.00
C ARG A 351 10.56 -2.98 1.37
N TYR A 352 9.65 -3.95 1.44
CA TYR A 352 9.93 -5.24 2.07
C TYR A 352 10.27 -6.35 1.09
N THR A 353 9.86 -6.23 -0.17
CA THR A 353 10.14 -7.26 -1.19
C THR A 353 10.93 -6.70 -2.37
N ASN A 354 10.76 -5.41 -2.70
CA ASN A 354 11.29 -4.77 -3.90
C ASN A 354 11.04 -5.67 -5.15
N ALA A 355 9.82 -6.20 -5.23
CA ALA A 355 9.46 -7.19 -6.24
C ALA A 355 9.45 -6.58 -7.63
N SER A 356 9.95 -7.32 -8.61
CA SER A 356 9.77 -7.03 -10.03
C SER A 356 8.27 -6.95 -10.39
N GLU A 357 7.99 -6.28 -11.51
CA GLU A 357 6.64 -6.13 -12.03
C GLU A 357 5.92 -7.49 -12.21
N GLU A 358 6.64 -8.53 -12.62
CA GLU A 358 6.10 -9.89 -12.77
C GLU A 358 5.62 -10.48 -11.43
N HIS A 359 6.34 -10.21 -10.34
CA HIS A 359 6.07 -10.76 -9.01
C HIS A 359 5.25 -9.81 -8.11
N HIS A 360 4.93 -8.61 -8.60
CA HIS A 360 4.25 -7.56 -7.83
C HIS A 360 2.97 -8.04 -7.16
N LEU A 361 2.07 -8.68 -7.92
CA LEU A 361 0.80 -9.18 -7.38
C LEU A 361 1.01 -10.33 -6.38
N ALA A 362 1.98 -11.20 -6.63
CA ALA A 362 2.30 -12.31 -5.73
C ALA A 362 2.86 -11.79 -4.39
N ALA A 363 3.75 -10.80 -4.44
CA ALA A 363 4.32 -10.13 -3.28
C ALA A 363 3.25 -9.39 -2.47
N ALA A 364 2.36 -8.63 -3.13
CA ALA A 364 1.26 -7.93 -2.48
C ALA A 364 0.36 -8.89 -1.68
N LYS A 365 -0.02 -10.01 -2.30
CA LYS A 365 -0.82 -11.07 -1.66
C LYS A 365 -0.06 -11.76 -0.52
N MET A 366 1.23 -12.04 -0.71
CA MET A 366 2.07 -12.63 0.33
C MET A 366 2.13 -11.72 1.56
N LEU A 367 2.35 -10.41 1.37
CA LEU A 367 2.39 -9.43 2.46
C LEU A 367 1.05 -9.33 3.20
N ALA A 368 -0.08 -9.49 2.49
CA ALA A 368 -1.40 -9.57 3.10
C ALA A 368 -1.53 -10.77 4.06
N VAL A 369 -1.09 -11.96 3.62
CA VAL A 369 -1.07 -13.19 4.46
C VAL A 369 -0.14 -13.02 5.65
N ALA A 370 1.09 -12.56 5.40
CA ALA A 370 2.12 -12.39 6.42
C ALA A 370 1.69 -11.42 7.54
N LEU A 371 0.86 -10.42 7.22
CA LEU A 371 0.30 -9.49 8.19
C LEU A 371 -0.91 -10.06 8.92
N THR A 372 -1.95 -10.40 8.16
CA THR A 372 -3.30 -10.58 8.69
C THR A 372 -3.50 -11.92 9.39
N LEU A 373 -2.60 -12.89 9.24
CA LEU A 373 -2.70 -14.18 9.93
C LEU A 373 -1.87 -14.26 11.22
N GLN A 374 -1.26 -13.15 11.66
CA GLN A 374 -0.60 -13.03 12.96
C GLN A 374 -1.60 -12.78 14.11
N ALA A 375 -1.13 -12.79 15.37
CA ALA A 375 -1.96 -12.44 16.54
C ALA A 375 -1.93 -10.91 16.75
N GLY A 376 -3.11 -10.28 16.84
CA GLY A 376 -3.24 -8.83 16.90
C GLY A 376 -4.37 -8.27 16.02
N THR A 377 -4.50 -6.96 15.95
CA THR A 377 -5.51 -6.28 15.12
C THR A 377 -4.85 -5.77 13.84
N PRO A 378 -5.23 -6.23 12.64
CA PRO A 378 -4.64 -5.78 11.39
C PRO A 378 -5.17 -4.42 10.95
N PHE A 379 -4.24 -3.54 10.55
CA PHE A 379 -4.48 -2.23 9.96
C PHE A 379 -4.05 -2.27 8.49
N ILE A 380 -4.96 -1.88 7.61
CA ILE A 380 -4.76 -1.74 6.18
C ILE A 380 -4.77 -0.25 5.87
N TYR A 381 -3.78 0.23 5.13
CA TYR A 381 -3.73 1.62 4.69
C TYR A 381 -4.27 1.76 3.25
N GLN A 382 -4.89 2.90 2.94
CA GLN A 382 -5.48 3.13 1.63
C GLN A 382 -4.51 2.84 0.45
N GLY A 383 -4.94 1.97 -0.47
CA GLY A 383 -4.13 1.56 -1.62
C GLY A 383 -3.26 0.33 -1.38
N GLN A 384 -3.04 -0.08 -0.13
CA GLN A 384 -2.35 -1.33 0.19
C GLN A 384 -3.12 -2.54 -0.34
N GLU A 385 -4.45 -2.48 -0.29
CA GLU A 385 -5.36 -3.49 -0.82
C GLU A 385 -5.36 -3.56 -2.35
N LEU A 386 -4.81 -2.54 -3.02
CA LEU A 386 -4.60 -2.49 -4.46
C LEU A 386 -3.17 -2.86 -4.84
N GLY A 387 -2.25 -2.93 -3.87
CA GLY A 387 -0.82 -3.04 -4.13
C GLY A 387 -0.25 -1.79 -4.81
N MET A 388 -0.64 -0.60 -4.34
CA MET A 388 -0.03 0.66 -4.78
C MET A 388 1.49 0.67 -4.48
N GLN A 389 2.24 1.41 -5.28
CA GLN A 389 3.70 1.49 -5.24
C GLN A 389 4.20 2.87 -4.80
N ASN A 390 5.45 2.92 -4.36
CA ASN A 390 6.18 4.17 -4.11
C ASN A 390 6.12 5.11 -5.32
N VAL A 391 6.41 6.40 -5.07
CA VAL A 391 6.44 7.40 -6.13
C VAL A 391 7.45 7.03 -7.23
N PRO A 392 7.18 7.39 -8.50
CA PRO A 392 8.08 7.08 -9.61
C PRO A 392 9.51 7.58 -9.38
N LYS A 393 10.49 6.76 -9.76
CA LYS A 393 11.93 7.13 -9.69
C LYS A 393 12.31 8.35 -10.54
N SER A 394 11.45 8.71 -11.49
CA SER A 394 11.58 9.89 -12.35
C SER A 394 11.21 11.20 -11.66
N TRP A 395 10.51 11.16 -10.52
CA TRP A 395 10.11 12.37 -9.80
C TRP A 395 11.30 13.03 -9.12
N GLY A 396 11.45 14.34 -9.37
CA GLY A 396 12.40 15.20 -8.67
C GLY A 396 11.85 15.70 -7.33
N ILE A 397 12.65 16.51 -6.65
CA ILE A 397 12.29 17.05 -5.32
C ILE A 397 11.03 17.94 -5.36
N GLU A 398 10.73 18.54 -6.50
CA GLU A 398 9.57 19.41 -6.73
C GLU A 398 8.21 18.71 -6.58
N GLU A 399 8.18 17.37 -6.68
CA GLU A 399 6.98 16.56 -6.51
C GLU A 399 6.70 16.23 -5.03
N TYR A 400 7.70 16.35 -4.15
CA TYR A 400 7.54 16.07 -2.72
C TYR A 400 6.86 17.25 -2.00
N LYS A 401 6.05 16.92 -1.00
CA LYS A 401 5.28 17.82 -0.14
C LYS A 401 5.61 17.64 1.34
N ASP A 402 6.17 16.50 1.73
CA ASP A 402 6.52 16.17 3.11
C ASP A 402 7.54 17.16 3.68
N ILE A 403 7.15 17.86 4.74
CA ILE A 403 7.96 18.85 5.44
C ILE A 403 9.30 18.28 5.93
N ASP A 404 9.35 17.02 6.37
CA ASP A 404 10.60 16.37 6.80
C ASP A 404 11.60 16.25 5.63
N CYS A 405 11.13 15.72 4.49
CA CYS A 405 11.93 15.61 3.27
C CYS A 405 12.38 16.98 2.75
N LEU A 406 11.48 17.95 2.73
CA LEU A 406 11.77 19.30 2.22
C LEU A 406 12.76 20.04 3.12
N ASN A 407 12.58 19.97 4.45
CA ASN A 407 13.52 20.58 5.39
C ASN A 407 14.90 19.93 5.30
N HIS A 408 14.98 18.59 5.26
CA HIS A 408 16.24 17.88 5.11
C HIS A 408 16.93 18.25 3.80
N TRP A 409 16.17 18.35 2.70
CA TRP A 409 16.69 18.79 1.41
C TRP A 409 17.22 20.22 1.46
N THR A 410 16.46 21.16 2.06
CA THR A 410 16.87 22.56 2.20
C THR A 410 18.16 22.70 2.99
N ILE A 411 18.32 21.98 4.10
CA ILE A 411 19.57 21.98 4.88
C ILE A 411 20.72 21.45 4.02
N LEU A 412 20.52 20.30 3.37
CA LEU A 412 21.54 19.67 2.53
C LEU A 412 22.04 20.61 1.41
N VAL A 413 21.14 21.26 0.69
CA VAL A 413 21.51 22.15 -0.43
C VAL A 413 22.12 23.47 0.04
N ASN A 414 21.78 23.94 1.24
CA ASN A 414 22.35 25.18 1.79
C ASN A 414 23.74 24.95 2.37
N ASP A 415 23.92 23.87 3.13
CA ASP A 415 25.18 23.57 3.80
C ASP A 415 26.22 23.00 2.82
N LYS A 416 25.77 22.22 1.83
CA LYS A 416 26.62 21.54 0.84
C LYS A 416 26.10 21.71 -0.60
N PRO A 417 26.02 22.94 -1.13
CA PRO A 417 25.38 23.23 -2.42
C PRO A 417 26.02 22.50 -3.61
N SER A 418 27.32 22.21 -3.53
CA SER A 418 28.08 21.53 -4.60
C SER A 418 28.15 20.00 -4.45
N ASP A 419 27.58 19.42 -3.39
CA ASP A 419 27.64 17.99 -3.12
C ASP A 419 26.50 17.24 -3.84
N THR A 420 26.65 17.13 -5.16
CA THR A 420 25.67 16.44 -6.02
C THR A 420 25.55 14.94 -5.72
N ALA A 421 26.58 14.34 -5.12
CA ALA A 421 26.53 12.94 -4.70
C ALA A 421 25.62 12.76 -3.48
N ALA A 422 25.77 13.61 -2.45
CA ALA A 422 24.88 13.60 -1.29
C ALA A 422 23.43 13.92 -1.68
N GLN A 423 23.20 14.90 -2.56
CA GLN A 423 21.87 15.21 -3.09
C GLN A 423 21.24 14.02 -3.81
N LYS A 424 22.02 13.30 -4.64
CA LYS A 424 21.52 12.09 -5.31
C LYS A 424 21.16 10.98 -4.31
N ILE A 425 21.98 10.78 -3.27
CA ILE A 425 21.70 9.80 -2.21
C ILE A 425 20.42 10.18 -1.46
N ALA A 426 20.28 11.44 -1.05
CA ALA A 426 19.09 11.91 -0.35
C ALA A 426 17.81 11.67 -1.19
N LEU A 427 17.84 11.99 -2.49
CA LEU A 427 16.70 11.72 -3.37
C LEU A 427 16.37 10.22 -3.47
N GLN A 428 17.40 9.35 -3.52
CA GLN A 428 17.19 7.90 -3.49
C GLN A 428 16.57 7.42 -2.18
N GLU A 429 16.95 8.01 -1.05
CA GLU A 429 16.37 7.68 0.25
C GLU A 429 14.95 8.23 0.40
N TYR A 430 14.64 9.40 -0.17
CA TYR A 430 13.25 9.91 -0.24
C TYR A 430 12.34 8.99 -1.06
N GLN A 431 12.83 8.52 -2.21
CA GLN A 431 12.10 7.54 -3.05
C GLN A 431 11.80 6.22 -2.32
N LYS A 432 12.61 5.87 -1.31
CA LYS A 432 12.40 4.66 -0.51
C LYS A 432 11.55 4.90 0.74
N LYS A 433 11.74 6.03 1.42
CA LYS A 433 11.34 6.23 2.83
C LYS A 433 10.47 7.45 3.09
N SER A 434 10.29 8.33 2.11
CA SER A 434 9.44 9.51 2.29
C SER A 434 8.01 9.09 2.62
N ARG A 435 7.35 9.89 3.46
CA ARG A 435 5.93 9.73 3.79
C ARG A 435 5.04 9.94 2.56
N ASP A 436 5.51 10.73 1.59
CA ASP A 436 4.79 11.03 0.36
C ASP A 436 4.49 9.80 -0.51
N ASN A 437 5.27 8.72 -0.36
CA ASN A 437 4.98 7.43 -1.00
C ASN A 437 3.58 6.88 -0.63
N ALA A 438 3.09 7.18 0.57
CA ALA A 438 1.76 6.82 1.03
C ALA A 438 0.69 7.91 0.76
N ARG A 439 1.09 9.13 0.39
CA ARG A 439 0.19 10.29 0.32
C ARG A 439 -0.28 10.62 -1.09
N THR A 440 0.19 9.91 -2.12
CA THR A 440 -0.37 10.06 -3.47
C THR A 440 -1.88 9.71 -3.50
N PRO A 441 -2.69 10.37 -4.34
CA PRO A 441 -4.11 10.08 -4.45
C PRO A 441 -4.42 8.61 -4.77
N VAL A 442 -5.49 8.08 -4.14
CA VAL A 442 -5.95 6.70 -4.36
C VAL A 442 -6.38 6.50 -5.80
N GLN A 443 -5.99 5.36 -6.37
CA GLN A 443 -6.21 5.02 -7.77
C GLN A 443 -7.55 4.30 -7.95
N TRP A 444 -8.64 5.03 -8.13
CA TRP A 444 -9.99 4.47 -8.23
C TRP A 444 -10.31 3.83 -9.58
N SER A 445 -9.81 4.39 -10.68
CA SER A 445 -10.03 3.88 -12.04
C SER A 445 -8.87 4.23 -12.98
N ASP A 446 -8.98 3.84 -14.25
CA ASP A 446 -8.09 4.21 -15.35
C ASP A 446 -8.46 5.55 -16.02
N ALA A 447 -9.46 6.26 -15.50
CA ALA A 447 -9.82 7.59 -15.96
C ALA A 447 -8.74 8.62 -15.60
N PRO A 448 -8.71 9.82 -16.25
CA PRO A 448 -7.80 10.88 -15.85
C PRO A 448 -7.89 11.17 -14.35
N ASN A 449 -6.75 11.52 -13.76
CA ASN A 449 -6.59 11.64 -12.31
C ASN A 449 -7.00 10.37 -11.53
N ALA A 450 -6.91 9.19 -12.15
CA ALA A 450 -7.29 7.90 -11.58
C ALA A 450 -8.70 7.85 -10.97
N GLY A 451 -9.62 8.73 -11.40
CA GLY A 451 -10.95 8.88 -10.79
C GLY A 451 -10.95 9.46 -9.37
N PHE A 452 -9.81 9.90 -8.83
CA PHE A 452 -9.72 10.58 -7.55
C PHE A 452 -10.47 11.92 -7.57
N THR A 453 -10.21 12.75 -8.57
CA THR A 453 -10.85 14.05 -8.83
C THR A 453 -11.21 14.18 -10.32
N GLY A 454 -11.94 15.22 -10.71
CA GLY A 454 -12.34 15.49 -12.09
C GLY A 454 -11.16 15.61 -13.07
N PRO A 455 -11.37 15.31 -14.37
CA PRO A 455 -10.29 15.11 -15.34
C PRO A 455 -9.49 16.35 -15.72
N SER A 456 -9.94 17.55 -15.33
CA SER A 456 -9.26 18.83 -15.60
C SER A 456 -8.80 19.55 -14.33
N VAL A 457 -8.97 18.90 -13.18
CA VAL A 457 -8.54 19.42 -11.88
C VAL A 457 -7.10 19.03 -11.66
N LYS A 458 -6.32 19.90 -11.03
CA LYS A 458 -4.97 19.56 -10.58
C LYS A 458 -5.08 19.00 -9.15
N PRO A 459 -4.79 17.72 -8.92
CA PRO A 459 -4.75 17.16 -7.57
C PRO A 459 -3.71 17.90 -6.71
N TRP A 460 -3.93 17.96 -5.39
CA TRP A 460 -3.01 18.59 -4.45
C TRP A 460 -1.61 17.98 -4.48
N MET A 461 -1.55 16.66 -4.74
CA MET A 461 -0.34 15.89 -4.97
C MET A 461 -0.49 15.05 -6.24
N SER A 462 0.60 14.92 -7.00
CA SER A 462 0.63 14.13 -8.23
C SER A 462 0.20 12.68 -8.01
N ILE A 463 -0.44 12.11 -9.03
CA ILE A 463 -0.91 10.71 -9.02
C ILE A 463 0.16 9.82 -9.62
N ASN A 464 0.32 8.62 -9.09
CA ASN A 464 1.28 7.66 -9.62
C ASN A 464 0.90 7.25 -11.06
N ASP A 465 1.85 7.29 -11.98
CA ASP A 465 1.65 7.01 -13.41
C ASP A 465 1.18 5.58 -13.71
N ASN A 466 1.26 4.67 -12.73
CA ASN A 466 0.82 3.27 -12.87
C ASN A 466 -0.71 3.06 -12.70
N TYR A 467 -1.49 4.10 -12.42
CA TYR A 467 -2.94 4.00 -12.20
C TYR A 467 -3.77 3.33 -13.30
N PRO A 468 -3.42 3.38 -14.60
CA PRO A 468 -4.17 2.64 -15.62
C PRO A 468 -4.09 1.12 -15.42
N ARG A 469 -3.07 0.63 -14.71
CA ARG A 469 -2.86 -0.80 -14.43
C ARG A 469 -3.29 -1.19 -13.01
N ILE A 470 -2.98 -0.33 -12.03
CA ILE A 470 -3.30 -0.56 -10.62
C ILE A 470 -4.44 0.38 -10.25
N ASN A 471 -5.68 -0.11 -10.22
CA ASN A 471 -6.81 0.69 -9.75
C ASN A 471 -7.94 -0.17 -9.18
N ALA A 472 -8.76 0.46 -8.33
CA ALA A 472 -9.87 -0.20 -7.66
C ALA A 472 -10.91 -0.76 -8.63
N ALA A 473 -11.29 0.00 -9.66
CA ALA A 473 -12.32 -0.42 -10.63
C ALA A 473 -11.97 -1.74 -11.33
N ALA A 474 -10.73 -1.88 -11.80
CA ALA A 474 -10.25 -3.12 -12.42
C ALA A 474 -10.18 -4.27 -11.40
N GLN A 475 -9.60 -4.02 -10.22
CA GLN A 475 -9.39 -5.09 -9.23
C GLN A 475 -10.67 -5.58 -8.57
N VAL A 476 -11.68 -4.72 -8.38
CA VAL A 476 -13.00 -5.14 -7.86
C VAL A 476 -13.70 -6.08 -8.84
N GLN A 477 -13.44 -5.96 -10.15
CA GLN A 477 -14.03 -6.81 -11.18
C GLN A 477 -13.26 -8.13 -11.40
N ASP A 478 -12.00 -8.20 -11.00
CA ASP A 478 -11.15 -9.39 -11.15
C ASP A 478 -11.08 -10.20 -9.83
N PRO A 479 -11.72 -11.39 -9.73
CA PRO A 479 -11.68 -12.22 -8.52
C PRO A 479 -10.29 -12.69 -8.11
N SER A 480 -9.30 -12.63 -9.01
CA SER A 480 -7.91 -13.00 -8.75
C SER A 480 -7.04 -11.82 -8.28
N SER A 481 -7.62 -10.62 -8.15
CA SER A 481 -6.89 -9.40 -7.80
C SER A 481 -6.35 -9.38 -6.37
N VAL A 482 -5.51 -8.38 -6.07
CA VAL A 482 -5.00 -8.13 -4.72
C VAL A 482 -6.15 -7.74 -3.79
N TYR A 483 -7.11 -6.94 -4.26
CA TYR A 483 -8.31 -6.56 -3.52
C TYR A 483 -9.12 -7.76 -3.03
N HIS A 484 -9.48 -8.69 -3.93
CA HIS A 484 -10.25 -9.89 -3.56
C HIS A 484 -9.45 -10.85 -2.67
N PHE A 485 -8.12 -10.86 -2.83
CA PHE A 485 -7.25 -11.65 -1.98
C PHE A 485 -7.17 -11.10 -0.54
N TRP A 486 -7.09 -9.78 -0.36
CA TRP A 486 -7.22 -9.14 0.95
C TRP A 486 -8.57 -9.47 1.60
N ALA A 487 -9.68 -9.31 0.84
CA ALA A 487 -11.01 -9.64 1.33
C ALA A 487 -11.14 -11.11 1.76
N SER A 488 -10.54 -12.03 0.99
CA SER A 488 -10.52 -13.46 1.31
C SER A 488 -9.70 -13.76 2.56
N THR A 489 -8.58 -13.06 2.76
CA THR A 489 -7.73 -13.25 3.93
C THR A 489 -8.40 -12.72 5.20
N LEU A 490 -9.06 -11.55 5.12
CA LEU A 490 -9.86 -10.99 6.22
C LEU A 490 -11.05 -11.90 6.58
N ARG A 491 -11.74 -12.45 5.57
CA ARG A 491 -12.81 -13.44 5.79
C ARG A 491 -12.27 -14.69 6.49
N LEU A 492 -11.15 -15.25 6.01
CA LEU A 492 -10.51 -16.42 6.65
C LEU A 492 -10.18 -16.14 8.12
N ARG A 493 -9.62 -14.97 8.42
CA ARG A 493 -9.34 -14.54 9.80
C ARG A 493 -10.61 -14.54 10.67
N LYS A 494 -11.73 -14.06 10.13
CA LYS A 494 -13.05 -14.00 10.82
C LYS A 494 -13.70 -15.37 10.97
N ASP A 495 -13.52 -16.27 10.01
CA ASP A 495 -14.06 -17.63 10.07
C ASP A 495 -13.32 -18.49 11.10
N PHE A 496 -12.03 -18.24 11.32
CA PHE A 496 -11.15 -18.97 12.24
C PHE A 496 -10.58 -18.08 13.36
N LYS A 497 -11.43 -17.28 14.01
CA LYS A 497 -11.03 -16.34 15.09
C LYS A 497 -10.20 -16.99 16.18
N ASP A 498 -10.57 -18.20 16.60
CA ASP A 498 -9.89 -18.88 17.69
C ASP A 498 -8.41 -19.15 17.37
N ILE A 499 -8.09 -19.41 16.09
CA ILE A 499 -6.72 -19.64 15.63
C ILE A 499 -6.04 -18.32 15.26
N PHE A 500 -6.62 -17.52 14.36
CA PHE A 500 -5.93 -16.36 13.81
C PHE A 500 -6.01 -15.11 14.70
N VAL A 501 -7.05 -14.97 15.51
CA VAL A 501 -7.12 -13.88 16.50
C VAL A 501 -6.45 -14.33 17.80
N TYR A 502 -6.86 -15.46 18.36
CA TYR A 502 -6.52 -15.85 19.75
C TYR A 502 -5.55 -17.03 19.89
N GLY A 503 -5.07 -17.63 18.80
CA GLY A 503 -4.12 -18.73 18.86
C GLY A 503 -2.71 -18.26 19.22
N ASP A 504 -1.89 -19.17 19.76
CA ASP A 504 -0.46 -18.91 19.99
C ASP A 504 0.25 -18.53 18.68
N TRP A 505 1.48 -18.03 18.77
CA TRP A 505 2.30 -17.73 17.60
C TRP A 505 3.71 -18.28 17.82
N LYS A 506 4.25 -19.01 16.83
CA LYS A 506 5.61 -19.56 16.91
C LYS A 506 6.30 -19.47 15.55
N ILE A 507 7.50 -18.88 15.54
CA ILE A 507 8.35 -18.82 14.35
C ILE A 507 8.72 -20.24 13.87
N VAL A 508 8.81 -20.41 12.56
CA VAL A 508 9.36 -21.61 11.90
C VAL A 508 10.45 -21.16 10.95
N ASP A 509 11.53 -21.93 10.86
CA ASP A 509 12.69 -21.61 10.00
C ASP A 509 13.25 -20.19 10.27
N ALA A 510 13.47 -19.89 11.56
CA ALA A 510 13.90 -18.57 12.01
C ALA A 510 15.15 -18.04 11.28
N PRO A 511 16.21 -18.84 11.04
CA PRO A 511 17.43 -18.35 10.39
C PRO A 511 17.31 -18.05 8.89
N SER A 512 16.24 -18.52 8.22
CA SER A 512 16.10 -18.38 6.77
C SER A 512 15.96 -16.91 6.33
N GLN A 513 16.69 -16.52 5.28
CA GLN A 513 16.52 -15.23 4.61
C GLN A 513 15.50 -15.26 3.48
N ASP A 514 15.06 -16.47 3.10
CA ASP A 514 14.25 -16.69 1.91
C ASP A 514 12.78 -16.99 2.25
N VAL A 515 12.51 -17.48 3.47
CA VAL A 515 11.18 -17.96 3.88
C VAL A 515 10.78 -17.32 5.19
N PHE A 516 9.62 -16.66 5.26
CA PHE A 516 8.98 -16.28 6.52
C PHE A 516 7.84 -17.26 6.83
N ALA A 517 8.05 -18.11 7.84
CA ALA A 517 7.05 -19.08 8.27
C ALA A 517 6.76 -18.96 9.77
N PHE A 518 5.51 -19.20 10.16
CA PHE A 518 5.11 -19.29 11.56
C PHE A 518 3.88 -20.20 11.71
N THR A 519 3.66 -20.72 12.90
CA THR A 519 2.46 -21.49 13.23
C THR A 519 1.55 -20.73 14.18
N ARG A 520 0.24 -20.97 14.03
CA ARG A 520 -0.80 -20.56 14.96
C ARG A 520 -1.48 -21.80 15.54
N GLN A 521 -1.67 -21.87 16.85
CA GLN A 521 -2.31 -23.01 17.50
C GLN A 521 -3.36 -22.55 18.52
N TYR A 522 -4.54 -23.18 18.46
CA TYR A 522 -5.57 -23.07 19.47
C TYR A 522 -6.12 -24.46 19.77
N GLU A 523 -6.05 -24.88 21.03
CA GLU A 523 -6.38 -26.24 21.47
C GLU A 523 -5.67 -27.32 20.60
N ASN A 524 -6.44 -28.12 19.85
CA ASN A 524 -5.97 -29.19 18.97
C ASN A 524 -5.84 -28.78 17.49
N GLN A 525 -6.15 -27.53 17.16
CA GLN A 525 -6.05 -26.99 15.80
C GLN A 525 -4.73 -26.25 15.63
N LYS A 526 -4.04 -26.48 14.51
CA LYS A 526 -2.75 -25.86 14.19
C LYS A 526 -2.70 -25.49 12.72
N VAL A 527 -2.31 -24.26 12.42
CA VAL A 527 -2.09 -23.74 11.08
C VAL A 527 -0.63 -23.36 10.90
N LEU A 528 -0.08 -23.66 9.73
CA LEU A 528 1.21 -23.14 9.26
C LEU A 528 0.92 -22.02 8.26
N VAL A 529 1.53 -20.86 8.47
CA VAL A 529 1.66 -19.79 7.49
C VAL A 529 3.07 -19.88 6.91
N LEU A 530 3.17 -19.90 5.58
CA LEU A 530 4.42 -20.09 4.85
C LEU A 530 4.50 -19.08 3.70
N CYS A 531 5.46 -18.16 3.78
CA CYS A 531 5.68 -17.12 2.79
C CYS A 531 7.08 -17.27 2.17
N ASN A 532 7.14 -17.46 0.85
CA ASN A 532 8.39 -17.36 0.09
C ASN A 532 8.69 -15.89 -0.19
N TRP A 533 9.70 -15.34 0.48
CA TRP A 533 10.08 -13.94 0.41
C TRP A 533 11.00 -13.62 -0.79
N THR A 534 11.12 -14.54 -1.74
CA THR A 534 11.98 -14.43 -2.91
C THR A 534 11.18 -14.54 -4.21
N GLU A 535 11.76 -14.07 -5.31
CA GLU A 535 11.19 -14.22 -6.66
C GLU A 535 11.44 -15.61 -7.28
N ARG A 536 12.25 -16.46 -6.63
CA ARG A 536 12.59 -17.78 -7.15
C ARG A 536 11.75 -18.86 -6.47
N SER A 537 11.51 -19.94 -7.20
CA SER A 537 10.95 -21.16 -6.61
C SER A 537 11.93 -21.77 -5.60
N LEU A 538 11.42 -22.22 -4.46
CA LEU A 538 12.20 -22.83 -3.40
C LEU A 538 11.69 -24.24 -3.10
N THR A 539 12.59 -25.15 -2.75
CA THR A 539 12.23 -26.40 -2.08
C THR A 539 12.42 -26.19 -0.58
N TRP A 540 11.34 -26.33 0.20
CA TRP A 540 11.37 -26.12 1.64
C TRP A 540 11.25 -27.44 2.41
N ASP A 541 12.19 -27.73 3.30
CA ASP A 541 12.20 -28.95 4.12
C ASP A 541 11.21 -28.83 5.28
N ALA A 542 9.96 -29.20 5.02
CA ALA A 542 8.90 -29.21 6.02
C ALA A 542 9.22 -30.12 7.21
N GLN A 543 9.79 -31.30 6.98
CA GLN A 543 10.10 -32.26 8.05
C GLN A 543 11.22 -31.76 8.95
N GLY A 544 12.30 -31.23 8.36
CA GLY A 544 13.40 -30.60 9.10
C GLY A 544 12.95 -29.40 9.93
N ASN A 545 11.88 -28.72 9.51
CA ASN A 545 11.26 -27.60 10.21
C ASN A 545 10.08 -27.99 11.13
N GLY A 546 9.93 -29.29 11.45
CA GLY A 546 8.94 -29.76 12.43
C GLY A 546 7.49 -29.82 11.93
N VAL A 547 7.28 -29.77 10.61
CA VAL A 547 5.97 -29.92 9.96
C VAL A 547 5.88 -31.34 9.40
N SER A 548 5.14 -32.21 10.10
CA SER A 548 5.04 -33.63 9.75
C SER A 548 3.95 -33.96 8.72
N THR A 549 2.83 -33.24 8.76
CA THR A 549 1.68 -33.45 7.86
C THR A 549 0.95 -32.14 7.61
N VAL A 550 0.46 -31.94 6.38
CA VAL A 550 -0.49 -30.88 6.00
C VAL A 550 -1.79 -31.58 5.62
N LYS A 551 -2.90 -31.18 6.23
CA LYS A 551 -4.21 -31.81 5.98
C LYS A 551 -4.98 -31.09 4.87
N ASP A 552 -5.02 -29.77 4.95
CA ASP A 552 -5.80 -28.91 4.07
C ASP A 552 -5.02 -27.61 3.77
N VAL A 553 -5.26 -27.01 2.61
CA VAL A 553 -4.78 -25.68 2.24
C VAL A 553 -5.92 -24.69 2.39
N LEU A 554 -5.83 -23.79 3.38
CA LEU A 554 -6.90 -22.83 3.69
C LEU A 554 -6.91 -21.62 2.74
N LEU A 555 -5.74 -21.21 2.26
CA LEU A 555 -5.55 -20.08 1.35
C LEU A 555 -4.22 -20.24 0.58
N ASN A 556 -4.22 -19.86 -0.69
CA ASN A 556 -3.04 -19.84 -1.56
C ASN A 556 -3.07 -18.58 -2.43
N ASN A 557 -1.94 -17.88 -2.55
CA ASN A 557 -1.82 -16.70 -3.42
C ASN A 557 -1.43 -17.05 -4.87
N TYR A 558 -1.08 -18.31 -5.13
CA TYR A 558 -0.96 -18.88 -6.47
C TYR A 558 -2.29 -19.54 -6.89
N GLU A 559 -2.47 -19.80 -8.19
CA GLU A 559 -3.58 -20.65 -8.64
C GLU A 559 -3.58 -21.96 -7.84
N PRO A 560 -4.75 -22.49 -7.44
CA PRO A 560 -4.82 -23.64 -6.57
C PRO A 560 -4.06 -24.81 -7.21
N MET A 561 -2.95 -25.21 -6.59
CA MET A 561 -2.44 -26.55 -6.79
C MET A 561 -3.49 -27.47 -6.16
N THR A 562 -4.27 -28.15 -7.00
CA THR A 562 -5.07 -29.27 -6.55
C THR A 562 -4.14 -30.23 -5.82
N ALA A 563 -4.47 -30.52 -4.56
CA ALA A 563 -3.73 -31.43 -3.69
C ALA A 563 -3.94 -32.88 -4.15
N ASP A 564 -3.53 -33.18 -5.39
CA ASP A 564 -3.23 -34.49 -5.94
C ASP A 564 -2.83 -34.26 -7.39
N GLU A 565 -1.59 -33.85 -7.63
CA GLU A 565 -0.96 -34.10 -8.92
C GLU A 565 0.56 -34.08 -8.73
N SER A 566 1.20 -35.17 -9.14
CA SER A 566 2.64 -35.19 -9.38
C SER A 566 3.01 -33.96 -10.24
N PRO A 567 4.20 -33.35 -10.06
CA PRO A 567 4.55 -32.14 -10.81
C PRO A 567 4.23 -32.36 -12.29
N LEU A 568 3.41 -31.46 -12.85
CA LEU A 568 3.13 -31.44 -14.28
C LEU A 568 4.49 -31.52 -14.98
N PRO A 569 4.75 -32.56 -15.78
CA PRO A 569 5.97 -32.66 -16.55
C PRO A 569 6.22 -31.31 -17.25
N ALA A 570 7.47 -30.85 -17.37
CA ALA A 570 7.78 -29.53 -17.93
C ALA A 570 7.14 -29.20 -19.30
N HIS A 571 6.63 -30.20 -20.02
CA HIS A 571 5.84 -30.06 -21.24
C HIS A 571 4.35 -29.71 -21.03
N LEU A 572 3.88 -29.63 -19.79
CA LEU A 572 2.51 -29.32 -19.35
C LEU A 572 2.42 -28.05 -18.48
N ASP A 573 3.54 -27.34 -18.23
CA ASP A 573 3.60 -26.09 -17.46
C ASP A 573 3.36 -24.85 -18.38
N PRO A 574 2.29 -24.06 -18.18
CA PRO A 574 1.99 -22.87 -18.97
C PRO A 574 3.06 -21.76 -18.96
N SER A 575 3.92 -21.74 -17.94
CA SER A 575 4.99 -20.75 -17.77
C SER A 575 6.26 -21.07 -18.57
N THR A 576 6.42 -22.32 -19.03
CA THR A 576 7.61 -22.79 -19.75
C THR A 576 7.45 -22.80 -21.27
N TYR A 577 6.27 -22.47 -21.79
CA TYR A 577 6.04 -22.48 -23.23
C TYR A 577 6.64 -21.27 -23.92
N PRO A 578 7.43 -21.49 -25.00
CA PRO A 578 7.76 -20.38 -25.89
C PRO A 578 6.46 -19.80 -26.42
N ARG A 579 6.30 -18.48 -26.36
CA ARG A 579 5.22 -17.74 -27.02
C ARG A 579 5.69 -17.10 -28.33
N THR A 580 6.97 -17.20 -28.62
CA THR A 580 7.59 -16.79 -29.87
C THR A 580 8.38 -17.94 -30.46
N GLN A 581 8.39 -18.06 -31.78
CA GLN A 581 9.21 -19.03 -32.50
C GLN A 581 9.77 -18.38 -33.76
N HIS A 582 11.08 -18.54 -33.99
CA HIS A 582 11.74 -18.04 -35.18
C HIS A 582 12.48 -19.17 -35.90
N ASP A 583 12.16 -19.38 -37.17
CA ASP A 583 12.89 -20.28 -38.08
C ASP A 583 13.73 -19.45 -39.05
N ALA A 584 15.00 -19.24 -38.71
CA ALA A 584 15.90 -18.40 -39.49
C ALA A 584 16.20 -18.96 -40.90
N ALA A 585 16.06 -20.28 -41.11
CA ALA A 585 16.34 -20.89 -42.40
C ALA A 585 15.26 -20.56 -43.44
N GLN A 586 14.01 -20.41 -42.99
CA GLN A 586 12.86 -20.07 -43.84
C GLN A 586 12.33 -18.65 -43.61
N ASN A 587 12.95 -17.89 -42.70
CA ASN A 587 12.52 -16.56 -42.27
C ASN A 587 11.05 -16.53 -41.80
N ILE A 588 10.70 -17.48 -40.93
CA ILE A 588 9.36 -17.60 -40.32
C ILE A 588 9.42 -17.04 -38.89
N HIS A 589 8.58 -16.06 -38.58
CA HIS A 589 8.42 -15.50 -37.24
C HIS A 589 6.99 -15.76 -36.75
N LEU A 590 6.85 -16.34 -35.57
CA LEU A 590 5.56 -16.62 -34.95
C LEU A 590 5.53 -15.96 -33.58
N THR A 591 4.46 -15.24 -33.28
CA THR A 591 4.30 -14.53 -32.00
C THR A 591 2.89 -14.69 -31.44
N LEU A 592 2.80 -15.07 -30.17
CA LEU A 592 1.61 -14.99 -29.34
C LEU A 592 1.90 -13.99 -28.22
N THR A 593 1.12 -12.92 -28.11
CA THR A 593 1.43 -11.82 -27.18
C THR A 593 0.18 -11.25 -26.51
N TYR A 594 0.30 -10.72 -25.29
CA TYR A 594 -0.80 -9.96 -24.65
C TYR A 594 -0.72 -8.45 -24.96
N SER A 595 0.41 -7.99 -25.51
CA SER A 595 0.62 -6.60 -25.89
C SER A 595 -0.07 -6.27 -27.22
N PRO A 596 -0.40 -4.99 -27.49
CA PRO A 596 -0.83 -4.54 -28.81
C PRO A 596 0.16 -4.93 -29.91
N LEU A 597 -0.37 -5.31 -31.07
CA LEU A 597 0.42 -5.70 -32.24
C LEU A 597 0.99 -4.45 -32.91
N ASP A 598 2.32 -4.35 -33.06
CA ASP A 598 2.98 -3.26 -33.81
C ASP A 598 3.21 -3.68 -35.28
N PRO A 599 2.47 -3.10 -36.24
CA PRO A 599 2.64 -3.34 -37.67
C PRO A 599 4.08 -3.22 -38.18
N ASN A 600 4.85 -2.29 -37.64
CA ASN A 600 6.20 -2.00 -38.13
C ASN A 600 7.17 -3.12 -37.77
N THR A 601 7.01 -3.74 -36.60
CA THR A 601 7.81 -4.89 -36.17
C THR A 601 7.67 -6.03 -37.17
N TYR A 602 6.44 -6.45 -37.47
CA TYR A 602 6.19 -7.62 -38.31
C TYR A 602 6.57 -7.41 -39.79
N LEU A 603 6.43 -6.17 -40.28
CA LEU A 603 6.95 -5.79 -41.59
C LEU A 603 8.48 -5.80 -41.63
N ALA A 604 9.16 -5.37 -40.57
CA ALA A 604 10.61 -5.38 -40.49
C ALA A 604 11.18 -6.81 -40.45
N GLU A 605 10.55 -7.71 -39.69
CA GLU A 605 10.92 -9.14 -39.56
C GLU A 605 10.94 -9.87 -40.91
N THR A 606 10.00 -9.53 -41.79
CA THR A 606 9.82 -10.23 -43.08
C THR A 606 10.56 -9.57 -44.24
N SER A 607 11.14 -8.39 -44.02
CA SER A 607 11.79 -7.61 -45.09
C SER A 607 13.00 -8.34 -45.67
N SER A 608 13.12 -8.34 -46.99
CA SER A 608 14.20 -9.04 -47.71
C SER A 608 14.63 -8.28 -48.96
N ALA A 609 15.93 -8.25 -49.23
CA ALA A 609 16.48 -7.66 -50.47
C ALA A 609 16.02 -8.42 -51.74
N ALA A 610 15.53 -9.66 -51.59
CA ALA A 610 14.98 -10.47 -52.68
C ALA A 610 13.46 -10.33 -52.84
N ALA A 611 12.79 -9.51 -52.00
CA ALA A 611 11.36 -9.29 -52.07
C ALA A 611 11.03 -8.17 -53.09
N GLY A 612 10.10 -8.46 -54.01
CA GLY A 612 9.49 -7.48 -54.89
C GLY A 612 8.19 -6.88 -54.34
N ALA A 613 7.70 -7.39 -53.20
CA ALA A 613 6.56 -6.87 -52.46
C ALA A 613 6.57 -7.38 -51.01
N ASN A 614 6.14 -6.52 -50.08
CA ASN A 614 5.75 -6.85 -48.72
C ASN A 614 4.28 -6.52 -48.54
N THR A 615 3.52 -7.38 -47.89
CA THR A 615 2.10 -7.14 -47.55
C THR A 615 1.86 -7.43 -46.08
N LEU A 616 1.10 -6.56 -45.43
CA LEU A 616 0.63 -6.74 -44.06
C LEU A 616 -0.89 -6.83 -44.06
N PHE A 617 -1.42 -7.85 -43.39
CA PHE A 617 -2.82 -7.98 -43.06
C PHE A 617 -3.01 -7.76 -41.55
N LEU A 618 -4.02 -6.98 -41.17
CA LEU A 618 -4.45 -6.79 -39.79
C LEU A 618 -5.92 -7.19 -39.65
N GLY A 619 -6.20 -8.19 -38.82
CA GLY A 619 -7.57 -8.51 -38.39
C GLY A 619 -7.93 -7.64 -37.20
N THR A 620 -8.93 -6.76 -37.34
CA THR A 620 -9.29 -5.79 -36.30
C THR A 620 -10.65 -6.07 -35.68
N THR A 621 -10.81 -5.71 -34.41
CA THR A 621 -12.09 -5.84 -33.70
C THR A 621 -13.09 -4.80 -34.18
N ARG A 622 -14.25 -5.25 -34.66
CA ARG A 622 -15.40 -4.42 -35.03
C ARG A 622 -16.34 -4.20 -33.84
N ASP A 623 -17.11 -3.11 -33.88
CA ASP A 623 -18.07 -2.72 -32.85
C ASP A 623 -19.42 -3.47 -32.91
N THR A 624 -19.60 -4.33 -33.90
CA THR A 624 -20.87 -5.02 -34.18
C THR A 624 -20.65 -6.44 -34.69
N PHE A 625 -21.47 -7.39 -34.21
CA PHE A 625 -21.47 -8.78 -34.67
C PHE A 625 -22.91 -9.33 -34.69
N GLU A 626 -23.34 -9.91 -35.82
CA GLU A 626 -24.71 -10.45 -36.02
C GLU A 626 -25.84 -9.49 -35.56
N GLY A 627 -25.61 -8.16 -35.68
CA GLY A 627 -26.57 -7.11 -35.29
C GLY A 627 -26.52 -6.69 -33.80
N ARG A 628 -25.61 -7.26 -33.01
CA ARG A 628 -25.37 -6.89 -31.60
C ARG A 628 -24.12 -6.02 -31.47
N SER A 629 -24.17 -5.04 -30.57
CA SER A 629 -23.01 -4.20 -30.25
C SER A 629 -21.99 -4.97 -29.42
N VAL A 630 -20.79 -5.12 -29.96
CA VAL A 630 -19.63 -5.76 -29.32
C VAL A 630 -18.86 -4.67 -28.56
N SER A 631 -18.54 -4.91 -27.29
CA SER A 631 -17.69 -4.03 -26.49
C SER A 631 -16.21 -4.34 -26.70
N GLN A 632 -15.84 -5.62 -26.79
CA GLN A 632 -14.47 -6.10 -27.01
C GLN A 632 -14.45 -7.58 -27.44
N LEU A 633 -13.28 -8.02 -27.92
CA LEU A 633 -12.98 -9.44 -28.10
C LEU A 633 -11.93 -9.88 -27.07
N SER A 634 -12.00 -11.12 -26.61
CA SER A 634 -10.98 -11.72 -25.76
C SER A 634 -10.48 -13.02 -26.37
N TYR A 635 -9.18 -13.25 -26.42
CA TYR A 635 -8.59 -14.45 -27.02
C TYR A 635 -7.77 -15.27 -26.01
N THR A 636 -7.88 -16.60 -26.07
CA THR A 636 -7.05 -17.52 -25.28
C THR A 636 -6.56 -18.68 -26.14
N THR A 637 -5.48 -19.34 -25.73
CA THR A 637 -4.84 -20.44 -26.48
C THR A 637 -4.04 -21.34 -25.56
N TYR A 638 -3.76 -22.57 -26.02
CA TYR A 638 -2.67 -23.40 -25.50
C TYR A 638 -1.44 -23.20 -26.42
N PRO A 639 -0.43 -22.40 -26.00
CA PRO A 639 0.61 -21.90 -26.90
C PRO A 639 1.39 -22.95 -27.70
N PRO A 640 1.80 -24.12 -27.15
CA PRO A 640 2.56 -25.11 -27.92
C PRO A 640 1.82 -25.66 -29.13
N LEU A 641 0.52 -25.90 -28.97
CA LEU A 641 -0.29 -26.47 -30.03
C LEU A 641 -0.57 -25.40 -31.10
N ALA A 642 -0.95 -24.19 -30.67
CA ALA A 642 -1.13 -23.08 -31.59
C ALA A 642 0.15 -22.75 -32.37
N LEU A 643 1.32 -22.66 -31.72
CA LEU A 643 2.59 -22.41 -32.42
C LEU A 643 2.95 -23.53 -33.40
N LYS A 644 2.71 -24.79 -33.04
CA LYS A 644 2.90 -25.93 -33.96
C LYS A 644 2.02 -25.79 -35.20
N THR A 645 0.75 -25.43 -35.03
CA THR A 645 -0.19 -25.25 -36.13
C THR A 645 0.15 -24.03 -36.98
N LEU A 646 0.48 -22.89 -36.36
CA LEU A 646 0.91 -21.68 -37.04
C LEU A 646 2.20 -21.90 -37.83
N LYS A 647 3.16 -22.69 -37.29
CA LYS A 647 4.36 -23.09 -38.00
C LYS A 647 4.04 -23.87 -39.27
N ALA A 648 3.18 -24.88 -39.18
CA ALA A 648 2.76 -25.65 -40.34
C ALA A 648 2.09 -24.77 -41.41
N ILE A 649 1.22 -23.82 -41.00
CA ILE A 649 0.59 -22.85 -41.92
C ILE A 649 1.66 -22.00 -42.62
N ALA A 650 2.64 -21.50 -41.86
CA ALA A 650 3.73 -20.68 -42.39
C ALA A 650 4.62 -21.46 -43.37
N GLU A 651 5.00 -22.69 -43.03
CA GLU A 651 5.80 -23.59 -43.88
C GLU A 651 5.08 -23.90 -45.20
N ASP A 652 3.78 -24.24 -45.13
CA ASP A 652 2.93 -24.48 -46.30
C ASP A 652 2.91 -23.24 -47.22
N ALA A 653 2.75 -22.05 -46.65
CA ALA A 653 2.71 -20.79 -47.39
C ALA A 653 4.06 -20.42 -48.02
N VAL A 654 5.17 -20.60 -47.28
CA VAL A 654 6.53 -20.37 -47.78
C VAL A 654 6.81 -21.25 -48.98
N GLN A 655 6.47 -22.55 -48.90
CA GLN A 655 6.67 -23.49 -50.00
C GLN A 655 5.78 -23.18 -51.21
N LYS A 656 4.48 -22.94 -50.97
CA LYS A 656 3.48 -22.74 -52.04
C LYS A 656 3.71 -21.44 -52.80
N HIS A 657 4.00 -20.34 -52.10
CA HIS A 657 4.10 -19.00 -52.69
C HIS A 657 5.53 -18.51 -52.89
N GLN A 658 6.53 -19.33 -52.54
CA GLN A 658 7.97 -19.01 -52.63
C GLN A 658 8.31 -17.72 -51.87
N LEU A 659 7.76 -17.58 -50.66
CA LEU A 659 7.93 -16.40 -49.81
C LEU A 659 9.41 -16.22 -49.42
N LYS A 660 9.79 -14.96 -49.14
CA LYS A 660 11.10 -14.57 -48.60
C LYS A 660 11.06 -14.34 -47.09
N GLY A 661 9.86 -14.30 -46.51
CA GLY A 661 9.62 -14.19 -45.08
C GLY A 661 8.13 -14.18 -44.80
N VAL A 662 7.78 -14.68 -43.62
CA VAL A 662 6.41 -14.66 -43.09
C VAL A 662 6.47 -14.40 -41.58
N SER A 663 5.63 -13.49 -41.11
CA SER A 663 5.43 -13.23 -39.69
C SER A 663 3.94 -13.37 -39.38
N ILE A 664 3.60 -14.23 -38.42
CA ILE A 664 2.24 -14.43 -37.92
C ILE A 664 2.22 -14.10 -36.44
N ALA A 665 1.56 -13.01 -36.09
CA ALA A 665 1.41 -12.57 -34.71
C ALA A 665 -0.05 -12.53 -34.31
N HIS A 666 -0.39 -13.14 -33.17
CA HIS A 666 -1.74 -13.13 -32.62
C HIS A 666 -1.74 -12.55 -31.21
N ARG A 667 -2.65 -11.61 -30.96
CA ARG A 667 -2.87 -11.04 -29.63
C ARG A 667 -3.80 -11.92 -28.81
N LEU A 668 -3.42 -12.14 -27.56
CA LEU A 668 -4.16 -12.85 -26.53
C LEU A 668 -4.70 -11.86 -25.50
N GLY A 669 -5.65 -12.31 -24.69
CA GLY A 669 -6.37 -11.44 -23.76
C GLY A 669 -7.33 -10.51 -24.51
N VAL A 670 -7.61 -9.36 -23.89
CA VAL A 670 -8.59 -8.39 -24.39
C VAL A 670 -8.03 -7.60 -25.58
N VAL A 671 -8.81 -7.52 -26.66
CA VAL A 671 -8.55 -6.74 -27.87
C VAL A 671 -9.71 -5.76 -28.07
N PRO A 672 -9.52 -4.48 -27.69
CA PRO A 672 -10.53 -3.43 -27.86
C PRO A 672 -10.97 -3.23 -29.31
N ILE A 673 -12.14 -2.60 -29.49
CA ILE A 673 -12.63 -2.17 -30.80
C ILE A 673 -11.58 -1.30 -31.51
N LYS A 674 -11.43 -1.47 -32.83
CA LYS A 674 -10.41 -0.89 -33.72
C LYS A 674 -8.98 -1.41 -33.55
N GLU A 675 -8.69 -2.23 -32.54
CA GLU A 675 -7.36 -2.81 -32.37
C GLU A 675 -7.22 -4.15 -33.11
N ALA A 676 -5.97 -4.51 -33.47
CA ALA A 676 -5.68 -5.73 -34.20
C ALA A 676 -5.55 -6.93 -33.26
N SER A 677 -6.27 -8.02 -33.56
CA SER A 677 -6.13 -9.32 -32.90
C SER A 677 -5.13 -10.23 -33.60
N ILE A 678 -4.91 -10.04 -34.90
CA ILE A 678 -3.92 -10.79 -35.68
C ILE A 678 -3.21 -9.87 -36.68
N ALA A 679 -1.90 -10.08 -36.84
CA ALA A 679 -1.07 -9.44 -37.84
C ALA A 679 -0.34 -10.52 -38.66
N ILE A 680 -0.45 -10.46 -39.97
CA ILE A 680 0.23 -11.36 -40.90
C ILE A 680 1.04 -10.51 -41.88
N ALA A 681 2.36 -10.56 -41.77
CA ALA A 681 3.27 -9.95 -42.73
C ALA A 681 3.88 -11.02 -43.61
N VAL A 682 3.97 -10.77 -44.92
CA VAL A 682 4.66 -11.66 -45.86
C VAL A 682 5.48 -10.87 -46.87
N SER A 683 6.59 -11.44 -47.29
CA SER A 683 7.43 -10.91 -48.36
C SER A 683 7.57 -11.92 -49.49
N ALA A 684 7.49 -11.47 -50.74
CA ALA A 684 7.59 -12.35 -51.91
C ALA A 684 8.27 -11.63 -53.10
N GLY A 685 8.81 -12.40 -54.05
CA GLY A 685 9.41 -11.84 -55.27
C GLY A 685 8.41 -11.10 -56.18
N HIS A 686 7.12 -11.43 -56.08
CA HIS A 686 6.05 -10.84 -56.89
C HIS A 686 4.82 -10.46 -56.04
N ARG A 687 4.26 -9.27 -56.29
CA ARG A 687 3.09 -8.72 -55.57
C ARG A 687 1.90 -9.67 -55.48
N ALA A 688 1.59 -10.43 -56.54
CA ALA A 688 0.44 -11.33 -56.57
C ALA A 688 0.60 -12.52 -55.62
N ALA A 689 1.84 -12.99 -55.41
CA ALA A 689 2.13 -14.07 -54.47
C ALA A 689 2.01 -13.58 -53.02
N ALA A 690 2.52 -12.38 -52.71
CA ALA A 690 2.41 -11.78 -51.37
C ALA A 690 0.95 -11.60 -50.93
N TRP A 691 0.10 -11.00 -51.79
CA TRP A 691 -1.32 -10.80 -51.48
C TRP A 691 -2.08 -12.11 -51.23
N ARG A 692 -1.91 -13.10 -52.13
CA ARG A 692 -2.58 -14.41 -51.98
C ARG A 692 -2.12 -15.15 -50.74
N ALA A 693 -0.82 -15.10 -50.43
CA ALA A 693 -0.28 -15.75 -49.25
C ALA A 693 -0.86 -15.15 -47.96
N GLY A 694 -0.95 -13.82 -47.84
CA GLY A 694 -1.50 -13.17 -46.64
C GLY A 694 -2.95 -13.58 -46.35
N GLU A 695 -3.79 -13.62 -47.39
CA GLU A 695 -5.19 -14.07 -47.28
C GLU A 695 -5.30 -15.56 -46.93
N GLU A 696 -4.55 -16.43 -47.63
CA GLU A 696 -4.57 -17.88 -47.36
C GLU A 696 -4.07 -18.21 -45.94
N ILE A 697 -3.06 -17.50 -45.44
CA ILE A 697 -2.56 -17.68 -44.08
C ILE A 697 -3.63 -17.28 -43.06
N LEU A 698 -4.33 -16.16 -43.28
CA LEU A 698 -5.39 -15.70 -42.38
C LEU A 698 -6.49 -16.75 -42.26
N GLU A 699 -7.00 -17.23 -43.39
CA GLU A 699 -8.09 -18.20 -43.41
C GLU A 699 -7.65 -19.54 -42.80
N ALA A 700 -6.42 -19.99 -43.08
CA ALA A 700 -5.85 -21.16 -42.43
C ALA A 700 -5.70 -20.98 -40.90
N CYS A 701 -5.36 -19.78 -40.42
CA CYS A 701 -5.30 -19.48 -38.99
C CYS A 701 -6.68 -19.55 -38.34
N LYS A 702 -7.72 -19.02 -38.97
CA LYS A 702 -9.10 -19.11 -38.47
C LYS A 702 -9.60 -20.56 -38.42
N GLU A 703 -9.26 -21.35 -39.43
CA GLU A 703 -9.72 -22.74 -39.55
C GLU A 703 -8.99 -23.70 -38.60
N ARG A 704 -7.66 -23.60 -38.57
CA ARG A 704 -6.79 -24.62 -37.96
C ARG A 704 -6.22 -24.21 -36.61
N ALA A 705 -5.90 -22.93 -36.38
CA ALA A 705 -5.16 -22.54 -35.19
C ALA A 705 -6.01 -22.67 -33.92
N GLU A 706 -5.42 -23.23 -32.88
CA GLU A 706 -6.07 -23.52 -31.60
C GLU A 706 -6.13 -22.27 -30.70
N ILE A 707 -6.75 -21.22 -31.23
CA ILE A 707 -6.99 -19.94 -30.56
C ILE A 707 -8.50 -19.75 -30.43
N TRP A 708 -9.00 -19.54 -29.21
CA TRP A 708 -10.42 -19.38 -28.92
C TRP A 708 -10.78 -17.91 -28.75
N LYS A 709 -11.88 -17.50 -29.38
CA LYS A 709 -12.41 -16.13 -29.38
C LYS A 709 -13.61 -16.07 -28.41
N ARG A 710 -13.63 -15.07 -27.54
CA ARG A 710 -14.81 -14.67 -26.77
C ARG A 710 -15.28 -13.31 -27.25
N GLU A 711 -16.56 -13.22 -27.59
CA GLU A 711 -17.23 -11.97 -27.93
C GLU A 711 -17.93 -11.45 -26.68
N GLU A 712 -17.68 -10.19 -26.35
CA GLU A 712 -18.31 -9.49 -25.22
C GLU A 712 -19.19 -8.38 -25.77
N PHE A 713 -20.44 -8.33 -25.32
CA PHE A 713 -21.45 -7.43 -25.86
C PHE A 713 -21.75 -6.31 -24.86
N VAL A 714 -22.12 -5.14 -25.39
CA VAL A 714 -22.46 -3.95 -24.56
C VAL A 714 -23.67 -4.22 -23.65
N ASP A 715 -24.54 -5.17 -24.01
CA ASP A 715 -25.68 -5.62 -23.21
C ASP A 715 -25.29 -6.55 -22.04
N GLY A 716 -24.00 -6.83 -21.84
CA GLY A 716 -23.48 -7.71 -20.80
C GLY A 716 -23.45 -9.19 -21.17
N GLY A 717 -23.90 -9.57 -22.38
CA GLY A 717 -23.78 -10.92 -22.88
C GLY A 717 -22.33 -11.31 -23.22
N MET A 718 -22.01 -12.60 -23.09
CA MET A 718 -20.71 -13.15 -23.50
C MET A 718 -20.89 -14.47 -24.25
N GLU A 719 -20.19 -14.65 -25.36
CA GLU A 719 -20.22 -15.90 -26.14
C GLU A 719 -18.81 -16.37 -26.50
N TRP A 720 -18.47 -17.60 -26.10
CA TRP A 720 -17.25 -18.28 -26.55
C TRP A 720 -17.49 -18.97 -27.89
N ARG A 721 -16.59 -18.77 -28.84
CA ARG A 721 -16.61 -19.42 -30.15
C ARG A 721 -15.21 -19.90 -30.55
N ALA A 722 -15.18 -20.97 -31.33
CA ALA A 722 -13.97 -21.32 -32.07
C ALA A 722 -13.64 -20.20 -33.08
N ASN A 723 -12.37 -20.03 -33.45
CA ASN A 723 -11.94 -18.98 -34.39
C ASN A 723 -12.51 -19.11 -35.81
N ALA A 724 -13.23 -20.20 -36.10
CA ALA A 724 -13.89 -20.43 -37.37
C ALA A 724 -15.15 -19.54 -37.49
N ASP A 725 -15.03 -18.44 -38.21
CA ASP A 725 -16.18 -17.71 -38.71
C ASP A 725 -16.75 -18.38 -39.96
N ARG A 726 -17.99 -18.01 -40.28
CA ARG A 726 -18.77 -18.47 -41.43
C ARG A 726 -18.03 -18.18 -42.77
N ASP A 727 -18.37 -18.90 -43.84
CA ASP A 727 -17.86 -18.62 -45.19
C ASP A 727 -18.25 -17.20 -45.69
N ALA A 728 -17.76 -16.81 -46.87
CA ALA A 728 -18.02 -15.49 -47.47
C ALA A 728 -19.53 -15.19 -47.66
N GLU A 729 -20.37 -16.23 -47.62
CA GLU A 729 -21.82 -16.20 -47.73
C GLU A 729 -22.55 -16.30 -46.38
N GLY A 730 -21.83 -16.44 -45.26
CA GLY A 730 -22.40 -16.50 -43.92
C GLY A 730 -22.86 -17.89 -43.46
N ASN A 731 -22.34 -18.99 -44.02
CA ASN A 731 -22.66 -20.36 -43.57
C ASN A 731 -21.62 -20.91 -42.56
N PRO A 732 -22.04 -21.67 -41.52
CA PRO A 732 -21.10 -22.33 -40.60
C PRO A 732 -20.24 -23.38 -41.32
N VAL A 733 -18.91 -23.26 -41.23
CA VAL A 733 -17.98 -24.23 -41.80
C VAL A 733 -17.85 -25.43 -40.84
N GLN A 734 -18.20 -26.64 -41.27
CA GLN A 734 -18.05 -27.86 -40.46
C GLN A 734 -16.59 -28.33 -40.44
N LYS A 735 -16.03 -28.58 -39.25
CA LYS A 735 -14.75 -29.28 -39.11
C LYS A 735 -14.88 -30.72 -39.60
N THR A 736 -14.21 -31.09 -40.70
CA THR A 736 -13.95 -32.50 -41.01
C THR A 736 -12.82 -32.97 -40.10
N GLY A 737 -13.12 -33.87 -39.17
CA GLY A 737 -12.12 -34.48 -38.31
C GLY A 737 -11.16 -35.37 -39.10
N SER A 738 -9.87 -35.21 -38.84
CA SER A 738 -8.81 -36.19 -39.14
C SER A 738 -7.83 -36.23 -37.98
#